data_AF-A0A964NIE0-F1
#
_entry.id   AF-A0A964NIE0-F1
#
_cell.length_a   1.000
_cell.length_b   1.000
_cell.length_c   1.000
_cell.angle_alpha   90.00
_cell.angle_beta   90.00
_cell.angle_gamma   90.00
#
_symmetry.space_group_name_H-M   'P 1'
#
loop_
_entity.id
_entity.type
_entity.pdbx_description
1 polymer ?
#
loop_
_entity_poly.entity_id
_entity_poly.type
_entity_poly.pdbx_seq_one_letter_code
_entity_poly.pdbx_strand_id
1 'polypeptide(L)'
;MISNQGWSSALGVALLLLTACEPRGGGSAAVQPDQGQGGAGGLVNPGGSGGSGGENTSCLPTPPVPTCAGVVFRPCEPAVGTNGATRLRGTIVSPDEVICDGEVLIDRGTGRILCVGESCADEPLAAQASVLCGDLITPGLIDPHNHMSYNTLPRWHHEGPTFANRGQWNGPVGDELYDALFEPDDPVAARYSELRLLMAGTTSVHKSQAPAACLDGVRNLDRGEDGNDLGYANDDFTECVFPLRDNCTAAPDYAAGRGVPARRYVAHVSEGFDAVSHQEFEDFVEAGQLGEKTSIVHCVSCDGPQLTRMLGAGTHLVWSPQSNIELYGVTTNVPTAKAMGLTVAIGTDWTPSGTMNQLAEMKCAAHVGAKYYGGRIDARDVVRMVTSDAAKAMGVDDLVGRLEVGKVADVVAFKGDRQQPYDAIVAATNADIQAVFIGGEGHFGDTDRLDASNQLDEHCEVIDVCGVPKKICVKSQPGDANPGVANDWPKFSFADHLKYLEDTLAQKPGASGEFAYAYNLYPLFECAPVFACDLGNASVSGAITETDHDGDDHQDNADNCPDVFNPDQGDLDEDGRGDGCDVCPWSAVDCPCRVPIAGDRDGDGVADAMDLCPEIGDPQQADRDQDGIGDVCDFCPDAPSEAGCPTTIYAVKRGEVPAATAVQIGGVVTAVVPVTGNFFLQVPSSAAEYTGPEQSGLFVFLGSGQVATPPTVGDQVIVSGRVNDFFGQKQVSQVSALQVLASGAERPAPVVATPEEVSTGGARAAALEGVRICVEDVEVTAVEPPPGPGEMAPTLEFVVGAALRVNDLFFAVVPPPALGEHFNTLCGVLRFANGNSKLEPTGRADLSQGPPQLLGFEPMETLVRVGPETVPVSLDGRPLRVLLSGPAGPGGETIDVSSGAPLVLTIVGPVVVPAGESSVEVRVHALSAPAVPNDRIELTASLADRGVATTSVRVVSADAVATTLTLTPESVDVAIGAMTSLRARLDLPAPAAGLTLNVAASNAFVTVPMQVQLQPGAVFVEVPVTAGPLEGEATVTVSSAGLEAVSRVRVVAAAAGTGLIINEANIDMAGTEEQEFIELYNASNQEIALSTWRLELVNGRGNMVYATFPLAEAGVSLPAGGYLVVADVGVAVAEGALVLRLPSNANGNHNIENGDPDGLRLIDGANPDAAADGLSYGGPMPGTSEGESSGPDDPGAGEETVGRCPSGMDTNDNAADFSLNPGATPGAVNTCL
;
A
#
# COMPACT_ATOMS: atom_id res chain seq x y z
N MET A 1 -23.09 -42.12 33.23
CA MET A 1 -24.09 -41.38 34.03
C MET A 1 -24.02 -39.94 33.55
N ILE A 2 -24.90 -39.54 32.61
CA ILE A 2 -26.08 -38.65 32.84
C ILE A 2 -25.58 -37.25 33.25
N SER A 3 -25.79 -36.14 32.54
CA SER A 3 -26.75 -35.82 31.45
C SER A 3 -26.54 -34.39 30.91
N ASN A 4 -26.97 -34.19 29.66
CA ASN A 4 -27.69 -33.03 29.07
C ASN A 4 -27.01 -31.64 29.04
N GLN A 5 -27.11 -30.82 27.98
CA GLN A 5 -28.02 -30.75 26.83
C GLN A 5 -27.40 -29.83 25.74
N GLY A 6 -27.39 -30.23 24.46
CA GLY A 6 -28.02 -29.52 23.32
C GLY A 6 -27.00 -28.70 22.50
N TRP A 7 -26.95 -28.65 21.15
CA TRP A 7 -27.89 -28.89 20.05
C TRP A 7 -27.18 -29.49 18.80
N SER A 8 -27.98 -30.16 17.95
CA SER A 8 -27.94 -30.52 16.50
C SER A 8 -26.66 -30.30 15.66
N SER A 9 -26.23 -31.12 14.68
CA SER A 9 -26.91 -32.05 13.73
C SER A 9 -25.84 -32.89 13.00
N ALA A 10 -26.08 -34.16 12.65
CA ALA A 10 -25.47 -34.84 11.49
C ALA A 10 -26.03 -36.26 11.27
N LEU A 11 -26.08 -36.63 10.00
CA LEU A 11 -26.86 -37.68 9.34
C LEU A 11 -26.51 -39.13 9.70
N GLY A 12 -27.54 -39.99 9.67
CA GLY A 12 -27.45 -41.43 9.54
C GLY A 12 -28.09 -41.90 8.21
N VAL A 13 -27.41 -42.84 7.54
CA VAL A 13 -27.71 -43.44 6.24
C VAL A 13 -28.57 -44.71 6.40
N ALA A 14 -29.55 -44.91 5.51
CA ALA A 14 -29.94 -46.21 4.89
C ALA A 14 -30.99 -45.94 3.77
N LEU A 15 -30.64 -46.06 2.48
CA LEU A 15 -30.62 -47.26 1.61
C LEU A 15 -31.98 -47.61 0.97
N LEU A 16 -32.11 -47.45 -0.36
CA LEU A 16 -32.69 -48.42 -1.33
C LEU A 16 -32.97 -47.79 -2.71
N LEU A 17 -32.14 -48.11 -3.72
CA LEU A 17 -32.50 -48.79 -4.98
C LEU A 17 -31.33 -48.74 -5.99
N LEU A 18 -30.49 -49.78 -5.93
CA LEU A 18 -29.66 -50.23 -7.05
C LEU A 18 -29.84 -51.75 -7.17
N THR A 19 -30.30 -52.18 -8.33
CA THR A 19 -30.19 -53.55 -8.88
C THR A 19 -29.94 -53.35 -10.37
N ALA A 20 -29.00 -53.98 -11.06
CA ALA A 20 -28.03 -55.00 -10.71
C ALA A 20 -27.03 -55.10 -11.88
N CYS A 21 -25.77 -55.44 -11.60
CA CYS A 21 -25.01 -56.34 -12.47
C CYS A 21 -23.74 -56.78 -11.74
N GLU A 22 -23.67 -58.05 -11.30
CA GLU A 22 -22.43 -58.74 -10.92
C GLU A 22 -22.72 -60.24 -10.62
N PRO A 23 -21.72 -61.14 -10.48
CA PRO A 23 -21.02 -61.82 -11.56
C PRO A 23 -21.21 -63.36 -11.50
N ARG A 24 -20.73 -64.10 -12.50
CA ARG A 24 -20.54 -65.57 -12.40
C ARG A 24 -19.18 -65.97 -12.94
N GLY A 25 -18.39 -66.63 -12.08
CA GLY A 25 -17.16 -67.32 -12.46
C GLY A 25 -17.39 -68.77 -12.91
N GLY A 26 -16.50 -69.22 -13.81
CA GLY A 26 -15.88 -70.55 -13.84
C GLY A 26 -16.65 -71.73 -14.44
N GLY A 27 -16.14 -72.30 -15.55
CA GLY A 27 -16.46 -73.69 -15.92
C GLY A 27 -16.17 -74.17 -17.35
N SER A 28 -14.91 -74.57 -17.59
CA SER A 28 -14.44 -75.68 -18.45
C SER A 28 -14.13 -75.51 -19.96
N ALA A 29 -12.92 -76.03 -20.28
CA ALA A 29 -12.41 -76.58 -21.55
C ALA A 29 -12.12 -75.57 -22.68
N ALA A 30 -10.97 -75.58 -23.39
CA ALA A 30 -9.82 -76.48 -23.46
C ALA A 30 -8.73 -75.84 -24.36
N VAL A 31 -7.45 -76.14 -24.05
CA VAL A 31 -6.32 -76.37 -25.00
C VAL A 31 -5.65 -75.17 -25.71
N GLN A 32 -4.48 -74.83 -25.13
CA GLN A 32 -3.13 -74.62 -25.71
C GLN A 32 -2.72 -73.39 -26.58
N PRO A 33 -1.41 -73.03 -26.52
CA PRO A 33 -0.84 -71.74 -26.96
C PRO A 33 0.06 -71.84 -28.22
N ASP A 34 0.37 -70.70 -28.86
CA ASP A 34 1.60 -70.49 -29.67
C ASP A 34 1.75 -68.98 -29.97
N GLN A 35 2.81 -68.28 -29.51
CA GLN A 35 4.17 -68.13 -30.08
C GLN A 35 4.29 -67.18 -31.30
N GLY A 36 5.31 -66.32 -31.25
CA GLY A 36 5.98 -65.69 -32.42
C GLY A 36 5.72 -64.19 -32.57
N GLN A 37 6.57 -63.30 -32.05
CA GLN A 37 7.77 -62.76 -32.71
C GLN A 37 7.54 -62.01 -34.03
N GLY A 38 7.73 -60.67 -33.96
CA GLY A 38 8.73 -59.94 -34.76
C GLY A 38 8.39 -59.56 -36.21
N GLY A 39 8.74 -58.33 -36.58
CA GLY A 39 9.02 -58.00 -37.99
C GLY A 39 8.58 -56.62 -38.41
N ALA A 40 9.57 -55.72 -38.51
CA ALA A 40 9.43 -54.38 -39.07
C ALA A 40 9.19 -54.37 -40.58
N GLY A 41 8.55 -53.27 -41.03
CA GLY A 41 8.90 -52.58 -42.29
C GLY A 41 7.95 -52.80 -43.48
N GLY A 42 7.57 -51.68 -44.10
CA GLY A 42 7.31 -51.65 -45.55
C GLY A 42 6.01 -50.98 -45.98
N LEU A 43 6.11 -49.68 -46.28
CA LEU A 43 5.20 -48.90 -47.13
C LEU A 43 4.78 -49.65 -48.39
N VAL A 44 3.48 -49.74 -48.67
CA VAL A 44 2.92 -49.69 -50.03
C VAL A 44 1.47 -49.14 -49.96
N ASN A 45 1.24 -47.98 -50.57
CA ASN A 45 -0.09 -47.56 -51.03
C ASN A 45 -0.16 -47.87 -52.54
N PRO A 46 -1.29 -48.35 -53.08
CA PRO A 46 -1.95 -47.54 -54.10
C PRO A 46 -3.49 -47.63 -54.11
N GLY A 47 -4.11 -46.46 -54.07
CA GLY A 47 -5.26 -45.99 -54.87
C GLY A 47 -6.32 -46.98 -55.35
N GLY A 48 -7.55 -46.75 -54.90
CA GLY A 48 -8.78 -47.25 -55.50
C GLY A 48 -9.98 -46.44 -55.02
N SER A 49 -10.52 -45.61 -55.91
CA SER A 49 -11.67 -44.73 -55.75
C SER A 49 -12.96 -45.45 -55.36
N GLY A 50 -13.79 -44.77 -54.56
CA GLY A 50 -15.18 -45.14 -54.31
C GLY A 50 -15.75 -44.33 -53.15
N GLY A 51 -16.70 -43.45 -53.47
CA GLY A 51 -17.28 -42.53 -52.49
C GLY A 51 -17.97 -43.20 -51.30
N SER A 52 -17.90 -42.49 -50.18
CA SER A 52 -18.75 -42.57 -49.00
C SER A 52 -18.76 -41.14 -48.46
N GLY A 53 -19.88 -40.42 -48.46
CA GLY A 53 -20.88 -40.63 -47.41
C GLY A 53 -20.29 -40.06 -46.13
N GLY A 54 -20.64 -38.81 -45.81
CA GLY A 54 -20.10 -38.04 -44.68
C GLY A 54 -20.06 -38.88 -43.41
N GLU A 55 -18.84 -39.17 -42.96
CA GLU A 55 -18.61 -39.64 -41.61
C GLU A 55 -18.45 -38.40 -40.75
N ASN A 56 -19.52 -38.16 -40.00
CA ASN A 56 -19.65 -37.22 -38.91
C ASN A 56 -18.62 -37.60 -37.83
N THR A 57 -17.35 -37.24 -37.99
CA THR A 57 -16.37 -37.19 -36.91
C THR A 57 -16.58 -35.90 -36.12
N SER A 58 -17.81 -35.72 -35.63
CA SER A 58 -18.07 -34.69 -34.63
C SER A 58 -17.35 -35.14 -33.37
N CYS A 59 -16.29 -34.42 -33.00
CA CYS A 59 -16.08 -34.18 -31.59
C CYS A 59 -17.42 -33.82 -30.95
N LEU A 60 -17.74 -34.47 -29.83
CA LEU A 60 -19.06 -34.46 -29.22
C LEU A 60 -19.76 -33.11 -29.40
N PRO A 61 -21.04 -33.08 -29.84
CA PRO A 61 -21.76 -31.83 -30.02
C PRO A 61 -21.56 -30.99 -28.75
N THR A 62 -21.29 -29.70 -28.92
CA THR A 62 -21.41 -28.69 -27.86
C THR A 62 -22.63 -29.11 -27.04
N PRO A 63 -22.50 -29.33 -25.71
CA PRO A 63 -23.64 -29.76 -24.92
C PRO A 63 -24.80 -28.85 -25.28
N PRO A 64 -25.97 -29.41 -25.65
CA PRO A 64 -27.03 -28.63 -26.25
C PRO A 64 -27.29 -27.42 -25.37
N VAL A 65 -27.25 -26.23 -25.99
CA VAL A 65 -27.51 -24.96 -25.32
C VAL A 65 -28.68 -25.17 -24.37
N PRO A 66 -28.52 -24.92 -23.05
CA PRO A 66 -29.60 -25.13 -22.10
C PRO A 66 -30.80 -24.30 -22.56
N THR A 67 -31.85 -24.98 -23.04
CA THR A 67 -33.06 -24.31 -23.50
C THR A 67 -34.07 -24.28 -22.37
N CYS A 68 -34.85 -23.21 -22.29
CA CYS A 68 -35.99 -23.13 -21.38
C CYS A 68 -37.23 -23.83 -21.91
N ALA A 69 -37.05 -24.81 -22.80
CA ALA A 69 -38.12 -25.58 -23.38
C ALA A 69 -38.87 -26.35 -22.28
N GLY A 70 -40.18 -26.09 -22.15
CA GLY A 70 -41.06 -26.74 -21.19
C GLY A 70 -41.05 -26.14 -19.78
N VAL A 71 -40.27 -25.08 -19.53
CA VAL A 71 -40.31 -24.33 -18.26
C VAL A 71 -41.58 -23.47 -18.22
N VAL A 72 -42.30 -23.53 -17.10
CA VAL A 72 -43.45 -22.66 -16.82
C VAL A 72 -42.95 -21.49 -15.98
N PHE A 73 -42.76 -20.33 -16.61
CA PHE A 73 -42.29 -19.13 -15.93
C PHE A 73 -43.31 -18.65 -14.89
N ARG A 74 -42.82 -18.34 -13.68
CA ARG A 74 -43.63 -17.72 -12.64
C ARG A 74 -44.10 -16.33 -13.12
N PRO A 75 -45.36 -15.95 -12.85
CA PRO A 75 -45.82 -14.59 -13.13
C PRO A 75 -44.91 -13.60 -12.41
N CYS A 76 -44.51 -12.55 -13.13
CA CYS A 76 -43.77 -11.44 -12.56
C CYS A 76 -44.60 -10.17 -12.69
N GLU A 77 -44.87 -9.54 -11.54
CA GLU A 77 -45.51 -8.23 -11.46
C GLU A 77 -44.46 -7.22 -11.02
N PRO A 78 -44.21 -6.14 -11.80
CA PRO A 78 -43.32 -5.07 -11.38
C PRO A 78 -43.83 -4.43 -10.08
N ALA A 79 -42.92 -4.13 -9.16
CA ALA A 79 -43.26 -3.52 -7.88
C ALA A 79 -42.18 -2.55 -7.43
N VAL A 80 -42.59 -1.42 -6.86
CA VAL A 80 -41.66 -0.48 -6.21
C VAL A 80 -41.35 -0.98 -4.81
N GLY A 81 -40.07 -1.18 -4.51
CA GLY A 81 -39.59 -1.60 -3.21
C GLY A 81 -39.54 -0.46 -2.20
N THR A 82 -39.31 -0.81 -0.93
CA THR A 82 -39.14 0.15 0.17
C THR A 82 -37.71 0.21 0.70
N ASN A 83 -36.81 -0.64 0.19
CA ASN A 83 -35.39 -0.60 0.53
C ASN A 83 -34.52 -0.25 -0.69
N GLY A 84 -33.22 -0.08 -0.46
CA GLY A 84 -32.24 0.21 -1.49
C GLY A 84 -31.94 -0.95 -2.46
N ALA A 85 -32.68 -2.06 -2.47
CA ALA A 85 -32.37 -3.21 -3.33
C ALA A 85 -33.29 -3.31 -4.57
N THR A 86 -32.77 -3.93 -5.63
CA THR A 86 -33.50 -4.26 -6.87
C THR A 86 -33.39 -5.76 -7.13
N ARG A 87 -34.53 -6.42 -7.31
CA ARG A 87 -34.66 -7.84 -7.66
C ARG A 87 -35.14 -7.95 -9.11
N LEU A 88 -34.24 -8.32 -10.00
CA LEU A 88 -34.53 -8.61 -11.40
C LEU A 88 -35.02 -10.06 -11.50
N ARG A 89 -36.09 -10.30 -12.27
CA ARG A 89 -36.64 -11.64 -12.47
C ARG A 89 -36.87 -11.92 -13.95
N GLY A 90 -36.38 -13.05 -14.43
CA GLY A 90 -36.39 -13.40 -15.84
C GLY A 90 -35.57 -14.65 -16.11
N THR A 91 -35.24 -14.90 -17.37
CA THR A 91 -34.25 -15.91 -17.73
C THR A 91 -32.86 -15.31 -17.58
N ILE A 92 -32.07 -15.82 -16.64
CA ILE A 92 -30.68 -15.40 -16.47
C ILE A 92 -29.86 -16.11 -17.52
N VAL A 93 -29.16 -15.34 -18.33
CA VAL A 93 -28.32 -15.79 -19.43
C VAL A 93 -26.89 -15.44 -19.07
N SER A 94 -26.16 -16.42 -18.56
CA SER A 94 -24.73 -16.34 -18.34
C SER A 94 -23.99 -17.07 -19.46
N PRO A 95 -22.69 -16.82 -19.66
CA PRO A 95 -21.90 -17.50 -20.69
C PRO A 95 -21.94 -19.03 -20.60
N ASP A 96 -22.01 -19.57 -19.38
CA ASP A 96 -21.87 -21.00 -19.09
C ASP A 96 -23.15 -21.66 -18.60
N GLU A 97 -24.17 -20.87 -18.26
CA GLU A 97 -25.40 -21.35 -17.63
C GLU A 97 -26.61 -20.50 -18.06
N VAL A 98 -27.78 -21.15 -18.16
CA VAL A 98 -29.06 -20.47 -18.30
C VAL A 98 -29.98 -20.87 -17.14
N ILE A 99 -30.37 -19.91 -16.31
CA ILE A 99 -31.39 -20.10 -15.28
C ILE A 99 -32.72 -19.59 -15.81
N CYS A 100 -33.55 -20.54 -16.28
CA CYS A 100 -34.75 -20.21 -17.04
C CYS A 100 -35.74 -19.31 -16.30
N ASP A 101 -36.01 -19.58 -15.04
CA ASP A 101 -36.85 -18.72 -14.20
C ASP A 101 -36.04 -18.31 -12.97
N GLY A 102 -35.09 -17.42 -13.21
CA GLY A 102 -34.11 -16.97 -12.24
C GLY A 102 -34.37 -15.57 -11.71
N GLU A 103 -33.58 -15.20 -10.72
CA GLU A 103 -33.57 -13.91 -10.06
C GLU A 103 -32.15 -13.42 -9.80
N VAL A 104 -31.94 -12.12 -10.00
CA VAL A 104 -30.73 -11.40 -9.62
C VAL A 104 -31.12 -10.36 -8.58
N LEU A 105 -30.52 -10.40 -7.41
CA LEU A 105 -30.70 -9.39 -6.38
C LEU A 105 -29.50 -8.45 -6.34
N ILE A 106 -29.77 -7.16 -6.44
CA ILE A 106 -28.79 -6.08 -6.47
C ILE A 106 -29.00 -5.21 -5.24
N ASP A 107 -27.93 -4.90 -4.52
CA ASP A 107 -27.91 -3.83 -3.52
C ASP A 107 -27.45 -2.53 -4.18
N ARG A 108 -28.35 -1.55 -4.30
CA ARG A 108 -28.01 -0.25 -4.92
C ARG A 108 -27.13 0.61 -4.01
N GLY A 109 -27.09 0.33 -2.71
CA GLY A 109 -26.24 1.08 -1.78
C GLY A 109 -24.76 0.78 -1.97
N THR A 110 -24.43 -0.45 -2.34
CA THR A 110 -23.05 -0.89 -2.62
C THR A 110 -22.77 -1.06 -4.12
N GLY A 111 -23.82 -1.08 -4.94
CA GLY A 111 -23.75 -1.38 -6.38
C GLY A 111 -23.37 -2.81 -6.70
N ARG A 112 -23.54 -3.75 -5.76
CA ARG A 112 -23.10 -5.14 -5.88
C ARG A 112 -24.26 -6.12 -6.04
N ILE A 113 -23.96 -7.24 -6.70
CA ILE A 113 -24.86 -8.39 -6.79
C ILE A 113 -24.80 -9.16 -5.47
N LEU A 114 -25.97 -9.37 -4.85
CA LEU A 114 -26.10 -10.12 -3.59
C LEU A 114 -26.48 -11.58 -3.81
N CYS A 115 -27.25 -11.87 -4.86
CA CYS A 115 -27.71 -13.22 -5.15
C CYS A 115 -28.02 -13.37 -6.65
N VAL A 116 -27.73 -14.56 -7.17
CA VAL A 116 -28.09 -15.04 -8.52
C VAL A 116 -28.54 -16.49 -8.36
N GLY A 117 -29.75 -16.82 -8.84
CA GLY A 117 -30.26 -18.19 -8.72
C GLY A 117 -31.71 -18.33 -9.14
N GLU A 118 -32.30 -19.51 -8.95
CA GLU A 118 -33.74 -19.73 -9.19
C GLU A 118 -34.63 -18.86 -8.26
N SER A 119 -34.11 -18.52 -7.08
CA SER A 119 -34.78 -17.68 -6.10
C SER A 119 -33.76 -16.98 -5.20
N CYS A 120 -33.93 -15.67 -5.03
CA CYS A 120 -33.20 -14.85 -4.06
C CYS A 120 -34.05 -14.48 -2.84
N ALA A 121 -35.19 -15.17 -2.62
CA ALA A 121 -36.15 -14.81 -1.58
C ALA A 121 -35.61 -14.89 -0.14
N ASP A 122 -34.57 -15.71 0.08
CA ASP A 122 -33.94 -15.91 1.40
C ASP A 122 -32.96 -14.79 1.77
N GLU A 123 -32.58 -13.94 0.80
CA GLU A 123 -31.72 -12.79 1.06
C GLU A 123 -32.46 -11.73 1.90
N PRO A 124 -31.82 -11.14 2.93
CA PRO A 124 -32.47 -10.19 3.84
C PRO A 124 -33.12 -8.99 3.14
N LEU A 125 -32.55 -8.53 2.03
CA LEU A 125 -33.07 -7.38 1.28
C LEU A 125 -34.16 -7.75 0.27
N ALA A 126 -34.36 -9.03 -0.07
CA ALA A 126 -35.23 -9.43 -1.17
C ALA A 126 -36.73 -9.17 -0.92
N ALA A 127 -37.18 -9.20 0.34
CA ALA A 127 -38.59 -9.04 0.68
C ALA A 127 -39.12 -7.61 0.47
N GLN A 128 -38.24 -6.61 0.48
CA GLN A 128 -38.57 -5.19 0.35
C GLN A 128 -37.94 -4.56 -0.91
N ALA A 129 -37.26 -5.37 -1.73
CA ALA A 129 -36.62 -4.93 -2.96
C ALA A 129 -37.64 -4.50 -4.01
N SER A 130 -37.25 -3.55 -4.86
CA SER A 130 -37.99 -3.27 -6.10
C SER A 130 -37.94 -4.50 -7.00
N VAL A 131 -39.06 -4.88 -7.60
CA VAL A 131 -39.13 -6.02 -8.51
C VAL A 131 -39.23 -5.52 -9.94
N LEU A 132 -38.30 -5.95 -10.78
CA LEU A 132 -38.29 -5.66 -12.21
C LEU A 132 -38.35 -6.98 -12.99
N CYS A 133 -39.33 -7.10 -13.88
CA CYS A 133 -39.48 -8.27 -14.72
C CYS A 133 -38.79 -8.08 -16.07
N GLY A 134 -37.76 -8.86 -16.35
CA GLY A 134 -37.13 -8.96 -17.66
C GLY A 134 -37.51 -10.26 -18.37
N ASP A 135 -37.35 -10.31 -19.68
CA ASP A 135 -37.38 -11.59 -20.40
C ASP A 135 -36.05 -12.32 -20.24
N LEU A 136 -34.96 -11.67 -20.66
CA LEU A 136 -33.60 -12.20 -20.63
C LEU A 136 -32.72 -11.24 -19.83
N ILE A 137 -31.90 -11.74 -18.91
CA ILE A 137 -31.04 -10.94 -18.03
C ILE A 137 -29.61 -11.43 -18.21
N THR A 138 -28.70 -10.56 -18.64
CA THR A 138 -27.30 -10.86 -18.92
C THR A 138 -26.39 -9.86 -18.20
N PRO A 139 -25.10 -10.16 -17.97
CA PRO A 139 -24.14 -9.12 -17.66
C PRO A 139 -24.21 -7.95 -18.65
N GLY A 140 -23.83 -6.77 -18.19
CA GLY A 140 -23.52 -5.61 -19.03
C GLY A 140 -22.68 -5.98 -20.25
N LEU A 141 -23.02 -5.47 -21.44
CA LEU A 141 -22.16 -5.67 -22.60
C LEU A 141 -20.90 -4.81 -22.44
N ILE A 142 -19.75 -5.35 -22.82
CA ILE A 142 -18.45 -4.68 -22.70
C ILE A 142 -17.89 -4.49 -24.10
N ASP A 143 -17.53 -3.25 -24.42
CA ASP A 143 -16.87 -2.90 -25.66
C ASP A 143 -15.35 -2.72 -25.44
N PRO A 144 -14.54 -3.77 -25.67
CA PRO A 144 -13.10 -3.78 -25.38
C PRO A 144 -12.28 -2.90 -26.34
N HIS A 145 -12.87 -2.37 -27.40
CA HIS A 145 -12.15 -1.52 -28.34
C HIS A 145 -13.06 -0.53 -29.05
N ASN A 146 -12.89 0.75 -28.73
CA ASN A 146 -13.66 1.84 -29.34
C ASN A 146 -12.77 3.09 -29.57
N HIS A 147 -13.26 4.11 -30.27
CA HIS A 147 -12.65 5.43 -30.36
C HIS A 147 -13.70 6.53 -30.14
N MET A 148 -13.99 6.85 -28.88
CA MET A 148 -15.19 7.61 -28.48
C MET A 148 -15.38 8.99 -29.13
N SER A 149 -14.29 9.72 -29.41
CA SER A 149 -14.35 11.01 -30.11
C SER A 149 -14.87 10.85 -31.55
N TYR A 150 -14.46 9.78 -32.23
CA TYR A 150 -14.82 9.47 -33.61
C TYR A 150 -16.20 8.88 -33.76
N ASN A 151 -16.77 8.34 -32.68
CA ASN A 151 -18.14 7.84 -32.70
C ASN A 151 -19.16 8.92 -33.11
N THR A 152 -18.83 10.20 -33.03
CA THR A 152 -19.71 11.24 -33.57
C THR A 152 -19.89 11.21 -35.10
N LEU A 153 -18.96 10.57 -35.82
CA LEU A 153 -18.95 10.51 -37.28
C LEU A 153 -19.89 9.42 -37.81
N PRO A 154 -20.61 9.66 -38.92
CA PRO A 154 -21.34 8.60 -39.59
C PRO A 154 -20.42 7.57 -40.22
N ARG A 155 -21.01 6.41 -40.54
CA ARG A 155 -20.31 5.37 -41.28
C ARG A 155 -19.81 5.88 -42.63
N TRP A 156 -18.56 5.57 -42.93
CA TRP A 156 -17.97 5.73 -44.24
C TRP A 156 -18.44 4.58 -45.13
N HIS A 157 -19.00 4.91 -46.29
CA HIS A 157 -19.20 3.92 -47.34
C HIS A 157 -18.12 4.15 -48.39
N HIS A 158 -17.04 3.37 -48.32
CA HIS A 158 -15.96 3.46 -49.29
C HIS A 158 -16.39 2.81 -50.62
N GLU A 159 -16.51 3.60 -51.69
CA GLU A 159 -16.82 3.08 -53.04
C GLU A 159 -15.56 2.66 -53.84
N GLY A 160 -14.38 2.76 -53.21
CA GLY A 160 -13.08 2.39 -53.79
C GLY A 160 -12.57 0.99 -53.37
N PRO A 161 -11.36 0.59 -53.82
CA PRO A 161 -10.76 -0.66 -53.41
C PRO A 161 -10.37 -0.63 -51.93
N THR A 162 -10.52 -1.77 -51.24
CA THR A 162 -10.06 -1.94 -49.86
C THR A 162 -8.55 -1.67 -49.73
N PHE A 163 -8.12 -1.38 -48.50
CA PHE A 163 -6.73 -1.17 -48.13
C PHE A 163 -6.05 -2.51 -47.84
N ALA A 164 -4.74 -2.59 -48.06
CA ALA A 164 -3.96 -3.76 -47.68
C ALA A 164 -3.62 -3.78 -46.18
N ASN A 165 -3.38 -2.59 -45.62
CA ASN A 165 -3.05 -2.38 -44.21
C ASN A 165 -3.36 -0.93 -43.78
N ARG A 166 -3.34 -0.70 -42.47
CA ARG A 166 -3.62 0.60 -41.83
C ARG A 166 -2.82 1.78 -42.39
N GLY A 167 -1.57 1.56 -42.78
CA GLY A 167 -0.67 2.60 -43.28
C GLY A 167 -1.14 3.29 -44.56
N GLN A 168 -2.12 2.72 -45.27
CA GLN A 168 -2.63 3.26 -46.53
C GLN A 168 -3.77 4.27 -46.32
N TRP A 169 -4.64 4.05 -45.32
CA TRP A 169 -5.77 4.93 -45.06
C TRP A 169 -5.49 5.97 -43.96
N ASN A 170 -4.59 5.69 -43.01
CA ASN A 170 -4.34 6.59 -41.87
C ASN A 170 -3.67 7.94 -42.22
N GLY A 171 -3.38 8.22 -43.49
CA GLY A 171 -2.91 9.51 -44.00
C GLY A 171 -4.06 10.34 -44.61
N PRO A 172 -4.19 10.45 -45.96
CA PRO A 172 -5.13 11.39 -46.59
C PRO A 172 -6.61 11.22 -46.19
N VAL A 173 -7.06 9.99 -45.95
CA VAL A 173 -8.43 9.70 -45.49
C VAL A 173 -8.59 10.12 -44.03
N GLY A 174 -7.62 9.78 -43.18
CA GLY A 174 -7.57 10.22 -41.79
C GLY A 174 -7.60 11.75 -41.65
N ASP A 175 -6.75 12.46 -42.41
CA ASP A 175 -6.65 13.93 -42.41
C ASP A 175 -8.01 14.61 -42.70
N GLU A 176 -8.80 14.10 -43.66
CA GLU A 176 -10.12 14.65 -43.97
C GLU A 176 -11.19 14.31 -42.92
N LEU A 177 -11.07 13.19 -42.21
CA LEU A 177 -11.93 12.84 -41.08
C LEU A 177 -11.66 13.69 -39.84
N TYR A 178 -10.40 14.09 -39.62
CA TYR A 178 -10.03 14.98 -38.50
C TYR A 178 -10.71 16.35 -38.59
N ASP A 179 -10.88 16.91 -39.80
CA ASP A 179 -11.56 18.20 -39.97
C ASP A 179 -13.05 18.15 -39.56
N ALA A 180 -13.69 17.00 -39.78
CA ALA A 180 -15.09 16.76 -39.41
C ALA A 180 -15.28 16.47 -37.91
N LEU A 181 -14.27 15.92 -37.24
CA LEU A 181 -14.30 15.50 -35.83
C LEU A 181 -14.61 16.66 -34.88
N PHE A 182 -15.57 16.49 -33.97
CA PHE A 182 -15.76 17.45 -32.86
C PHE A 182 -14.45 17.62 -32.08
N GLU A 183 -14.28 18.76 -31.42
CA GLU A 183 -13.10 18.96 -30.57
C GLU A 183 -13.02 17.79 -29.56
N PRO A 184 -11.84 17.15 -29.39
CA PRO A 184 -11.73 15.95 -28.55
C PRO A 184 -12.16 16.16 -27.08
N ASP A 185 -12.19 17.41 -26.62
CA ASP A 185 -12.64 17.83 -25.31
C ASP A 185 -14.08 18.38 -25.26
N ASP A 186 -14.85 18.27 -26.34
CA ASP A 186 -16.26 18.68 -26.35
C ASP A 186 -17.12 17.74 -25.48
N PRO A 187 -17.65 18.22 -24.34
CA PRO A 187 -18.39 17.38 -23.40
C PRO A 187 -19.72 16.86 -23.97
N VAL A 188 -20.34 17.62 -24.88
CA VAL A 188 -21.64 17.25 -25.47
C VAL A 188 -21.44 16.12 -26.48
N ALA A 189 -20.37 16.19 -27.27
CA ALA A 189 -19.98 15.15 -28.21
C ALA A 189 -19.59 13.85 -27.49
N ALA A 190 -18.76 13.93 -26.45
CA ALA A 190 -18.35 12.76 -25.66
C ALA A 190 -19.55 12.03 -25.05
N ARG A 191 -20.45 12.78 -24.40
CA ARG A 191 -21.66 12.23 -23.80
C ARG A 191 -22.60 11.62 -24.83
N TYR A 192 -22.75 12.24 -26.00
CA TYR A 192 -23.58 11.67 -27.07
C TYR A 192 -23.03 10.32 -27.56
N SER A 193 -21.71 10.15 -27.63
CA SER A 193 -21.09 8.85 -27.91
C SER A 193 -21.34 7.82 -26.81
N GLU A 194 -21.31 8.19 -25.52
CA GLU A 194 -21.60 7.27 -24.41
C GLU A 194 -23.07 6.83 -24.40
N LEU A 195 -24.00 7.77 -24.62
CA LEU A 195 -25.42 7.47 -24.67
C LEU A 195 -25.75 6.45 -25.76
N ARG A 196 -25.02 6.46 -26.89
CA ARG A 196 -25.19 5.45 -27.93
C ARG A 196 -24.86 4.04 -27.44
N LEU A 197 -23.75 3.91 -26.72
CA LEU A 197 -23.30 2.64 -26.16
C LEU A 197 -24.29 2.16 -25.09
N LEU A 198 -24.66 3.05 -24.18
CA LEU A 198 -25.66 2.79 -23.14
C LEU A 198 -26.98 2.28 -23.74
N MET A 199 -27.48 2.93 -24.79
CA MET A 199 -28.73 2.57 -25.46
C MET A 199 -28.68 1.23 -26.20
N ALA A 200 -27.49 0.66 -26.38
CA ALA A 200 -27.27 -0.67 -26.93
C ALA A 200 -27.05 -1.75 -25.85
N GLY A 201 -27.09 -1.37 -24.56
CA GLY A 201 -26.81 -2.29 -23.45
C GLY A 201 -25.32 -2.39 -23.09
N THR A 202 -24.45 -1.58 -23.70
CA THR A 202 -23.05 -1.48 -23.30
C THR A 202 -22.95 -0.73 -21.98
N THR A 203 -22.32 -1.35 -20.98
CA THR A 203 -22.09 -0.74 -19.66
C THR A 203 -20.65 -0.29 -19.47
N SER A 204 -19.72 -0.88 -20.22
CA SER A 204 -18.29 -0.58 -20.15
C SER A 204 -17.66 -0.50 -21.54
N VAL A 205 -16.71 0.42 -21.71
CA VAL A 205 -15.98 0.63 -22.95
C VAL A 205 -14.50 0.84 -22.65
N HIS A 206 -13.62 0.51 -23.60
CA HIS A 206 -12.21 0.87 -23.57
C HIS A 206 -11.90 1.91 -24.66
N LYS A 207 -11.07 2.90 -24.30
CA LYS A 207 -10.55 4.02 -25.11
C LYS A 207 -11.53 5.19 -25.27
N SER A 208 -11.84 5.85 -24.15
CA SER A 208 -12.40 7.20 -24.17
C SER A 208 -11.30 8.25 -24.32
N GLN A 209 -11.23 8.87 -25.51
CA GLN A 209 -10.31 9.97 -25.79
C GLN A 209 -10.73 11.31 -25.17
N ALA A 210 -11.90 11.38 -24.53
CA ALA A 210 -12.42 12.62 -23.93
C ALA A 210 -11.88 12.85 -22.50
N PRO A 211 -11.83 14.10 -22.02
CA PRO A 211 -11.44 14.42 -20.64
C PRO A 211 -12.39 13.80 -19.60
N ALA A 212 -11.87 13.46 -18.41
CA ALA A 212 -12.64 12.82 -17.33
C ALA A 212 -13.89 13.61 -16.89
N ALA A 213 -13.85 14.95 -16.96
CA ALA A 213 -14.97 15.82 -16.63
C ALA A 213 -16.18 15.73 -17.60
N CYS A 214 -16.06 14.93 -18.67
CA CYS A 214 -17.04 14.83 -19.75
C CYS A 214 -17.73 13.46 -19.85
N LEU A 215 -17.44 12.54 -18.91
CA LEU A 215 -17.79 11.12 -19.02
C LEU A 215 -18.63 10.69 -17.82
N ASP A 216 -19.91 10.37 -18.07
CA ASP A 216 -20.89 10.02 -17.03
C ASP A 216 -21.92 8.96 -17.45
N GLY A 217 -21.81 8.42 -18.67
CA GLY A 217 -22.80 7.52 -19.28
C GLY A 217 -22.48 6.03 -19.22
N VAL A 218 -21.25 5.62 -19.54
CA VAL A 218 -20.78 4.21 -19.46
C VAL A 218 -19.42 4.18 -18.77
N ARG A 219 -19.03 3.04 -18.19
CA ARG A 219 -17.70 2.93 -17.55
C ARG A 219 -16.61 2.97 -18.58
N ASN A 220 -15.62 3.83 -18.40
CA ASN A 220 -14.47 3.84 -19.28
C ASN A 220 -13.27 3.15 -18.62
N LEU A 221 -12.91 1.96 -19.13
CA LEU A 221 -12.01 1.02 -18.46
C LEU A 221 -10.56 1.52 -18.40
N ASP A 222 -10.10 2.32 -19.36
CA ASP A 222 -8.77 2.95 -19.41
C ASP A 222 -8.65 4.24 -18.60
N ARG A 223 -9.65 4.55 -17.76
CA ARG A 223 -9.60 5.66 -16.80
C ARG A 223 -9.70 5.09 -15.39
N GLY A 224 -9.06 5.72 -14.42
CA GLY A 224 -8.95 5.28 -13.03
C GLY A 224 -10.19 5.64 -12.21
N GLU A 225 -10.01 5.86 -10.90
CA GLU A 225 -11.11 6.05 -9.93
C GLU A 225 -12.18 7.07 -10.35
N ASP A 226 -11.81 8.14 -11.07
CA ASP A 226 -12.74 9.19 -11.51
C ASP A 226 -13.59 8.84 -12.76
N GLY A 227 -13.29 7.75 -13.49
CA GLY A 227 -13.92 7.44 -14.78
C GLY A 227 -14.49 6.02 -14.95
N ASN A 228 -14.14 5.08 -14.06
CA ASN A 228 -14.62 3.70 -14.15
C ASN A 228 -15.53 3.26 -12.98
N ASP A 229 -15.48 3.92 -11.82
CA ASP A 229 -16.17 3.51 -10.57
C ASP A 229 -15.91 2.03 -10.17
N LEU A 230 -14.73 1.50 -10.51
CA LEU A 230 -14.28 0.11 -10.31
C LEU A 230 -13.11 -0.02 -9.32
N GLY A 231 -12.52 1.09 -8.87
CA GLY A 231 -11.56 1.13 -7.75
C GLY A 231 -10.11 0.79 -8.10
N TYR A 232 -9.71 1.06 -9.35
CA TYR A 232 -8.33 0.90 -9.81
C TYR A 232 -7.80 2.18 -10.49
N ALA A 233 -6.48 2.34 -10.58
CA ALA A 233 -5.82 3.58 -11.01
C ALA A 233 -5.74 3.74 -12.54
N ASN A 234 -5.47 4.96 -13.02
CA ASN A 234 -5.39 5.25 -14.46
C ASN A 234 -4.23 4.52 -15.16
N ASP A 235 -3.14 4.25 -14.46
CA ASP A 235 -1.93 3.60 -14.97
C ASP A 235 -2.02 2.05 -15.01
N ASP A 236 -3.16 1.49 -14.58
CA ASP A 236 -3.46 0.07 -14.71
C ASP A 236 -3.70 -0.38 -16.15
N PHE A 237 -3.91 0.57 -17.07
CA PHE A 237 -4.04 0.33 -18.50
C PHE A 237 -2.92 1.01 -19.29
N THR A 238 -2.50 0.38 -20.38
CA THR A 238 -1.64 1.00 -21.39
C THR A 238 -2.19 0.69 -22.76
N GLU A 239 -2.30 1.70 -23.62
CA GLU A 239 -2.82 1.55 -24.97
C GLU A 239 -1.80 2.07 -25.98
N CYS A 240 -1.49 1.28 -27.02
CA CYS A 240 -0.56 1.69 -28.06
C CYS A 240 -0.98 1.20 -29.45
N VAL A 241 -0.45 1.86 -30.48
CA VAL A 241 -0.56 1.41 -31.87
C VAL A 241 0.82 0.94 -32.31
N PHE A 242 0.90 -0.27 -32.86
CA PHE A 242 2.15 -0.86 -33.34
C PHE A 242 2.25 -0.77 -34.89
N PRO A 243 3.44 -0.52 -35.48
CA PRO A 243 4.72 -0.24 -34.84
C PRO A 243 4.67 1.09 -34.06
N LEU A 244 5.37 1.12 -32.92
CA LEU A 244 5.36 2.26 -32.00
C LEU A 244 5.83 3.52 -32.75
N ARG A 245 4.89 4.45 -33.00
CA ARG A 245 5.21 5.83 -33.38
C ARG A 245 5.44 6.64 -32.09
N ASP A 246 6.11 7.79 -32.19
CA ASP A 246 6.77 8.59 -31.12
C ASP A 246 6.02 8.85 -29.77
N ASN A 247 4.78 8.38 -29.58
CA ASN A 247 3.90 8.71 -28.45
C ASN A 247 3.59 7.54 -27.48
N CYS A 248 4.01 6.30 -27.75
CA CYS A 248 3.84 5.20 -26.79
C CYS A 248 5.09 5.06 -25.92
N THR A 249 5.15 5.83 -24.82
CA THR A 249 6.31 5.87 -23.91
C THR A 249 6.33 4.74 -22.87
N ALA A 250 5.25 3.96 -22.77
CA ALA A 250 5.03 2.96 -21.72
C ALA A 250 4.79 1.53 -22.26
N ALA A 251 5.15 1.23 -23.51
CA ALA A 251 5.03 -0.13 -24.04
C ALA A 251 5.76 -1.15 -23.14
N PRO A 252 5.14 -2.31 -22.84
CA PRO A 252 5.74 -3.30 -21.98
C PRO A 252 6.96 -3.97 -22.63
N ASP A 253 7.89 -4.36 -21.78
CA ASP A 253 8.99 -5.26 -22.10
C ASP A 253 8.94 -6.38 -21.06
N TYR A 254 8.26 -7.46 -21.41
CA TYR A 254 8.02 -8.60 -20.52
C TYR A 254 9.33 -9.30 -20.14
N ALA A 255 10.32 -9.32 -21.04
CA ALA A 255 11.62 -9.92 -20.76
C ALA A 255 12.40 -9.13 -19.69
N ALA A 256 12.26 -7.81 -19.66
CA ALA A 256 12.89 -6.94 -18.67
C ALA A 256 12.00 -6.62 -17.45
N GLY A 257 10.73 -7.08 -17.43
CA GLY A 257 9.75 -6.75 -16.39
C GLY A 257 9.42 -5.26 -16.29
N ARG A 258 9.52 -4.51 -17.39
CA ARG A 258 9.38 -3.04 -17.43
C ARG A 258 8.09 -2.65 -18.15
N GLY A 259 7.36 -1.67 -17.64
CA GLY A 259 6.20 -1.08 -18.34
C GLY A 259 5.00 -2.02 -18.48
N VAL A 260 4.97 -3.13 -17.72
CA VAL A 260 3.82 -4.05 -17.70
C VAL A 260 2.73 -3.42 -16.82
N PRO A 261 1.57 -3.07 -17.38
CA PRO A 261 0.51 -2.42 -16.61
C PRO A 261 -0.10 -3.38 -15.58
N ALA A 262 -0.79 -2.84 -14.57
CA ALA A 262 -1.39 -3.68 -13.52
C ALA A 262 -2.55 -4.53 -14.05
N ARG A 263 -3.39 -4.01 -14.95
CA ARG A 263 -4.51 -4.74 -15.57
C ARG A 263 -4.22 -5.14 -17.02
N ARG A 264 -4.10 -4.19 -17.95
CA ARG A 264 -4.07 -4.55 -19.38
C ARG A 264 -3.27 -3.62 -20.29
N TYR A 265 -2.54 -4.23 -21.21
CA TYR A 265 -1.90 -3.60 -22.35
C TYR A 265 -2.70 -3.92 -23.61
N VAL A 266 -3.33 -2.92 -24.22
CA VAL A 266 -4.15 -3.07 -25.44
C VAL A 266 -3.40 -2.47 -26.62
N ALA A 267 -3.24 -3.23 -27.71
CA ALA A 267 -2.47 -2.77 -28.85
C ALA A 267 -3.10 -3.13 -30.20
N HIS A 268 -3.13 -2.15 -31.12
CA HIS A 268 -3.35 -2.43 -32.55
C HIS A 268 -2.09 -3.10 -33.10
N VAL A 269 -2.21 -4.36 -33.51
CA VAL A 269 -1.11 -5.13 -34.11
C VAL A 269 -1.67 -5.91 -35.31
N SER A 270 -0.90 -5.97 -36.40
CA SER A 270 -1.28 -6.72 -37.60
C SER A 270 -2.63 -6.29 -38.18
N GLU A 271 -2.81 -4.97 -38.28
CA GLU A 271 -4.03 -4.36 -38.76
C GLU A 271 -4.01 -4.24 -40.30
N GLY A 272 -4.26 -5.39 -40.94
CA GLY A 272 -4.23 -5.58 -42.39
C GLY A 272 -4.02 -7.05 -42.73
N PHE A 273 -4.00 -7.39 -44.03
CA PHE A 273 -3.87 -8.78 -44.48
C PHE A 273 -2.56 -9.06 -45.23
N ASP A 274 -1.72 -8.04 -45.44
CA ASP A 274 -0.51 -8.17 -46.26
C ASP A 274 0.72 -8.59 -45.43
N ALA A 275 1.83 -8.83 -46.15
CA ALA A 275 3.09 -9.22 -45.53
C ALA A 275 3.67 -8.15 -44.59
N VAL A 276 3.27 -6.87 -44.72
CA VAL A 276 3.71 -5.81 -43.81
C VAL A 276 3.00 -6.00 -42.47
N SER A 277 1.68 -6.15 -42.47
CA SER A 277 0.92 -6.44 -41.25
C SER A 277 1.33 -7.75 -40.58
N HIS A 278 1.70 -8.77 -41.37
CA HIS A 278 2.24 -10.01 -40.81
C HIS A 278 3.59 -9.78 -40.11
N GLN A 279 4.50 -9.02 -40.73
CA GLN A 279 5.79 -8.66 -40.12
C GLN A 279 5.62 -7.77 -38.88
N GLU A 280 4.58 -6.93 -38.81
CA GLU A 280 4.29 -6.13 -37.60
C GLU A 280 4.09 -7.00 -36.35
N PHE A 281 3.52 -8.20 -36.47
CA PHE A 281 3.44 -9.14 -35.34
C PHE A 281 4.82 -9.63 -34.91
N GLU A 282 5.66 -10.00 -35.87
CA GLU A 282 7.01 -10.49 -35.58
C GLU A 282 7.84 -9.44 -34.86
N ASP A 283 7.77 -8.19 -35.33
CA ASP A 283 8.45 -7.04 -34.73
C ASP A 283 7.90 -6.74 -33.32
N PHE A 284 6.59 -6.92 -33.10
CA PHE A 284 5.94 -6.77 -31.79
C PHE A 284 6.45 -7.81 -30.78
N VAL A 285 6.62 -9.06 -31.21
CA VAL A 285 7.22 -10.13 -30.40
C VAL A 285 8.69 -9.84 -30.12
N GLU A 286 9.47 -9.43 -31.12
CA GLU A 286 10.89 -9.07 -30.93
C GLU A 286 11.06 -7.90 -29.96
N ALA A 287 10.12 -6.95 -29.95
CA ALA A 287 10.09 -5.84 -29.01
C ALA A 287 9.70 -6.24 -27.57
N GLY A 288 9.40 -7.52 -27.31
CA GLY A 288 9.10 -8.05 -25.98
C GLY A 288 7.72 -7.66 -25.45
N GLN A 289 6.76 -7.34 -26.32
CA GLN A 289 5.44 -6.81 -25.96
C GLN A 289 4.33 -7.87 -25.89
N LEU A 290 4.61 -9.12 -26.28
CA LEU A 290 3.68 -10.25 -26.18
C LEU A 290 3.74 -10.88 -24.77
N GLY A 291 2.60 -10.98 -24.08
CA GLY A 291 2.51 -11.55 -22.74
C GLY A 291 1.08 -11.64 -22.19
N GLU A 292 0.95 -12.04 -20.92
CA GLU A 292 -0.35 -12.41 -20.30
C GLU A 292 -1.31 -11.23 -20.12
N LYS A 293 -0.77 -10.01 -20.03
CA LYS A 293 -1.55 -8.78 -19.94
C LYS A 293 -1.74 -8.09 -21.29
N THR A 294 -1.39 -8.75 -22.38
CA THR A 294 -1.52 -8.19 -23.73
C THR A 294 -2.87 -8.56 -24.34
N SER A 295 -3.53 -7.58 -24.97
CA SER A 295 -4.69 -7.77 -25.83
C SER A 295 -4.43 -7.15 -27.19
N ILE A 296 -4.47 -7.98 -28.22
CA ILE A 296 -4.22 -7.54 -29.60
C ILE A 296 -5.55 -7.23 -30.26
N VAL A 297 -5.67 -6.02 -30.78
CA VAL A 297 -6.83 -5.57 -31.56
C VAL A 297 -6.60 -5.90 -33.02
N HIS A 298 -7.66 -6.36 -33.69
CA HIS A 298 -7.67 -6.79 -35.09
C HIS A 298 -6.95 -8.11 -35.31
N CYS A 299 -5.60 -8.12 -35.43
CA CYS A 299 -4.83 -9.32 -35.79
C CYS A 299 -5.28 -9.94 -37.13
N VAL A 300 -5.58 -9.13 -38.16
CA VAL A 300 -6.19 -9.61 -39.42
C VAL A 300 -5.26 -10.55 -40.18
N SER A 301 -3.94 -10.33 -40.15
CA SER A 301 -2.95 -11.19 -40.80
C SER A 301 -2.38 -12.29 -39.90
N CYS A 302 -2.97 -12.55 -38.73
CA CYS A 302 -2.49 -13.56 -37.79
C CYS A 302 -2.99 -14.95 -38.21
N ASP A 303 -2.05 -15.85 -38.49
CA ASP A 303 -2.30 -17.25 -38.86
C ASP A 303 -2.08 -18.20 -37.66
N GLY A 304 -2.21 -19.52 -37.88
CA GLY A 304 -2.02 -20.55 -36.86
C GLY A 304 -0.74 -20.37 -36.01
N PRO A 305 0.44 -20.17 -36.61
CA PRO A 305 1.68 -19.81 -35.91
C PRO A 305 1.63 -18.56 -35.02
N GLN A 306 1.02 -17.44 -35.46
CA GLN A 306 0.87 -16.26 -34.59
C GLN A 306 -0.10 -16.51 -33.45
N LEU A 307 -1.26 -17.13 -33.73
CA LEU A 307 -2.28 -17.45 -32.73
C LEU A 307 -1.74 -18.42 -31.66
N THR A 308 -0.93 -19.39 -32.05
CA THR A 308 -0.26 -20.32 -31.14
C THR A 308 0.69 -19.59 -30.18
N ARG A 309 1.42 -18.58 -30.67
CA ARG A 309 2.28 -17.75 -29.81
C ARG A 309 1.48 -16.87 -28.87
N MET A 310 0.36 -16.31 -29.33
CA MET A 310 -0.55 -15.56 -28.46
C MET A 310 -1.08 -16.45 -27.33
N LEU A 311 -1.50 -17.68 -27.65
CA LEU A 311 -1.97 -18.65 -26.68
C LEU A 311 -0.88 -18.98 -25.65
N GLY A 312 0.33 -19.34 -26.11
CA GLY A 312 1.45 -19.68 -25.23
C GLY A 312 1.94 -18.53 -24.34
N ALA A 313 1.63 -17.29 -24.72
CA ALA A 313 1.93 -16.09 -23.94
C ALA A 313 0.78 -15.64 -23.03
N GLY A 314 -0.40 -16.29 -23.07
CA GLY A 314 -1.60 -15.87 -22.35
C GLY A 314 -2.25 -14.59 -22.89
N THR A 315 -1.92 -14.19 -24.13
CA THR A 315 -2.46 -12.99 -24.79
C THR A 315 -3.92 -13.18 -25.20
N HIS A 316 -4.68 -12.08 -25.29
CA HIS A 316 -6.09 -12.08 -25.73
C HIS A 316 -6.26 -11.39 -27.09
N LEU A 317 -7.36 -11.70 -27.77
CA LEU A 317 -7.72 -11.13 -29.08
C LEU A 317 -8.97 -10.26 -28.97
N VAL A 318 -8.94 -9.05 -29.53
CA VAL A 318 -10.12 -8.21 -29.73
C VAL A 318 -10.44 -8.12 -31.22
N TRP A 319 -11.58 -8.70 -31.59
CA TRP A 319 -12.07 -8.84 -32.95
C TRP A 319 -13.09 -7.75 -33.29
N SER A 320 -12.81 -6.95 -34.32
CA SER A 320 -13.71 -5.92 -34.85
C SER A 320 -14.10 -6.26 -36.29
N PRO A 321 -15.00 -7.25 -36.51
CA PRO A 321 -15.27 -7.79 -37.83
C PRO A 321 -15.75 -6.75 -38.84
N GLN A 322 -16.64 -5.83 -38.46
CA GLN A 322 -17.14 -4.82 -39.39
C GLN A 322 -16.02 -3.89 -39.85
N SER A 323 -15.19 -3.40 -38.92
CA SER A 323 -14.06 -2.52 -39.24
C SER A 323 -13.04 -3.22 -40.13
N ASN A 324 -12.72 -4.48 -39.81
CA ASN A 324 -11.81 -5.30 -40.61
C ASN A 324 -12.34 -5.48 -42.05
N ILE A 325 -13.62 -5.80 -42.20
CA ILE A 325 -14.23 -6.06 -43.51
C ILE A 325 -14.37 -4.77 -44.32
N GLU A 326 -14.81 -3.66 -43.71
CA GLU A 326 -14.94 -2.38 -44.43
C GLU A 326 -13.57 -1.88 -44.94
N LEU A 327 -12.51 -2.03 -44.14
CA LEU A 327 -11.17 -1.53 -44.50
C LEU A 327 -10.36 -2.51 -45.35
N TYR A 328 -10.44 -3.81 -45.09
CA TYR A 328 -9.54 -4.82 -45.62
C TYR A 328 -10.26 -5.91 -46.45
N GLY A 329 -11.59 -6.01 -46.32
CA GLY A 329 -12.44 -7.01 -46.99
C GLY A 329 -12.26 -8.44 -46.49
N VAL A 330 -11.38 -8.66 -45.52
CA VAL A 330 -11.17 -9.92 -44.82
C VAL A 330 -11.06 -9.64 -43.33
N THR A 331 -11.16 -10.69 -42.51
CA THR A 331 -11.08 -10.56 -41.06
C THR A 331 -10.31 -11.73 -40.46
N THR A 332 -9.92 -11.59 -39.21
CA THR A 332 -9.14 -12.56 -38.43
C THR A 332 -9.79 -13.94 -38.45
N ASN A 333 -8.97 -14.99 -38.53
CA ASN A 333 -9.42 -16.37 -38.45
C ASN A 333 -9.82 -16.75 -37.01
N VAL A 334 -10.97 -16.24 -36.59
CA VAL A 334 -11.56 -16.51 -35.27
C VAL A 334 -11.92 -17.98 -35.06
N PRO A 335 -12.37 -18.77 -36.06
CA PRO A 335 -12.55 -20.21 -35.90
C PRO A 335 -11.31 -20.91 -35.33
N THR A 336 -10.13 -20.65 -35.91
CA THR A 336 -8.85 -21.21 -35.43
C THR A 336 -8.51 -20.70 -34.03
N ALA A 337 -8.60 -19.39 -33.79
CA ALA A 337 -8.31 -18.80 -32.48
C ALA A 337 -9.16 -19.44 -31.37
N LYS A 338 -10.46 -19.67 -31.64
CA LYS A 338 -11.37 -20.34 -30.70
C LYS A 338 -11.06 -21.82 -30.52
N ALA A 339 -10.76 -22.54 -31.60
CA ALA A 339 -10.38 -23.96 -31.53
C ALA A 339 -9.14 -24.16 -30.66
N MET A 340 -8.21 -23.19 -30.69
CA MET A 340 -7.02 -23.11 -29.83
C MET A 340 -7.30 -22.72 -28.37
N GLY A 341 -8.51 -22.30 -28.02
CA GLY A 341 -8.84 -21.83 -26.68
C GLY A 341 -8.40 -20.39 -26.38
N LEU A 342 -8.03 -19.62 -27.41
CA LEU A 342 -7.70 -18.20 -27.25
C LEU A 342 -8.95 -17.44 -26.80
N THR A 343 -8.79 -16.55 -25.82
CA THR A 343 -9.87 -15.64 -25.42
C THR A 343 -10.08 -14.59 -26.51
N VAL A 344 -11.27 -14.56 -27.10
CA VAL A 344 -11.66 -13.61 -28.15
C VAL A 344 -12.78 -12.73 -27.63
N ALA A 345 -12.64 -11.41 -27.74
CA ALA A 345 -13.67 -10.44 -27.43
C ALA A 345 -14.11 -9.70 -28.70
N ILE A 346 -15.34 -9.18 -28.74
CA ILE A 346 -15.84 -8.40 -29.88
C ILE A 346 -15.84 -6.91 -29.50
N GLY A 347 -15.17 -6.07 -30.30
CA GLY A 347 -15.15 -4.61 -30.13
C GLY A 347 -15.62 -3.87 -31.39
N THR A 348 -16.29 -2.73 -31.24
CA THR A 348 -16.89 -2.03 -32.39
C THR A 348 -15.87 -1.23 -33.20
N ASP A 349 -14.71 -0.91 -32.61
CA ASP A 349 -13.79 0.10 -33.12
C ASP A 349 -14.50 1.47 -33.24
N TRP A 350 -14.13 2.31 -34.18
CA TRP A 350 -14.76 3.59 -34.52
C TRP A 350 -15.88 3.48 -35.58
N THR A 351 -16.89 4.36 -35.49
CA THR A 351 -18.05 4.32 -36.40
C THR A 351 -17.80 4.53 -37.90
N PRO A 352 -16.72 5.18 -38.38
CA PRO A 352 -16.46 5.29 -39.81
C PRO A 352 -16.32 3.93 -40.51
N SER A 353 -15.60 2.96 -39.93
CA SER A 353 -15.46 1.62 -40.51
C SER A 353 -16.12 0.51 -39.70
N GLY A 354 -16.32 0.71 -38.40
CA GLY A 354 -17.00 -0.21 -37.49
C GLY A 354 -18.51 -0.04 -37.46
N THR A 355 -19.20 -0.80 -36.60
CA THR A 355 -20.64 -0.61 -36.41
C THR A 355 -20.97 0.54 -35.47
N MET A 356 -22.24 0.95 -35.45
CA MET A 356 -22.72 1.99 -34.54
C MET A 356 -22.56 1.59 -33.06
N ASN A 357 -22.76 0.32 -32.72
CA ASN A 357 -22.75 -0.16 -31.34
C ASN A 357 -22.62 -1.69 -31.29
N GLN A 358 -22.40 -2.20 -30.08
CA GLN A 358 -22.27 -3.64 -29.76
C GLN A 358 -23.39 -4.51 -30.37
N LEU A 359 -24.66 -4.10 -30.36
CA LEU A 359 -25.75 -4.90 -30.92
C LEU A 359 -25.62 -5.11 -32.45
N ALA A 360 -25.05 -4.15 -33.16
CA ALA A 360 -24.79 -4.28 -34.59
C ALA A 360 -23.53 -5.12 -34.84
N GLU A 361 -22.47 -4.95 -34.05
CA GLU A 361 -21.24 -5.75 -34.17
C GLU A 361 -21.49 -7.25 -33.88
N MET A 362 -22.34 -7.55 -32.88
CA MET A 362 -22.78 -8.93 -32.60
C MET A 362 -23.48 -9.57 -33.80
N LYS A 363 -24.31 -8.82 -34.53
CA LYS A 363 -24.97 -9.32 -35.75
C LYS A 363 -23.99 -9.50 -36.89
N CYS A 364 -23.01 -8.61 -37.01
CA CYS A 364 -21.91 -8.76 -37.95
C CYS A 364 -21.13 -10.06 -37.66
N ALA A 365 -20.69 -10.27 -36.43
CA ALA A 365 -19.98 -11.48 -36.01
C ALA A 365 -20.80 -12.75 -36.27
N ALA A 366 -22.09 -12.74 -35.90
CA ALA A 366 -23.01 -13.86 -36.15
C ALA A 366 -23.24 -14.13 -37.65
N HIS A 367 -23.32 -13.07 -38.47
CA HIS A 367 -23.45 -13.19 -39.93
C HIS A 367 -22.19 -13.83 -40.53
N VAL A 368 -21.00 -13.37 -40.14
CA VAL A 368 -19.73 -13.96 -40.59
C VAL A 368 -19.65 -15.43 -40.16
N GLY A 369 -19.96 -15.72 -38.89
CA GLY A 369 -19.97 -17.08 -38.35
C GLY A 369 -20.89 -18.04 -39.10
N ALA A 370 -22.10 -17.59 -39.42
CA ALA A 370 -23.10 -18.40 -40.11
C ALA A 370 -22.83 -18.56 -41.61
N LYS A 371 -22.32 -17.50 -42.28
CA LYS A 371 -22.16 -17.47 -43.73
C LYS A 371 -20.81 -18.01 -44.21
N TYR A 372 -19.73 -17.71 -43.50
CA TYR A 372 -18.36 -17.97 -43.96
C TYR A 372 -17.62 -19.01 -43.11
N TYR A 373 -18.03 -19.25 -41.87
CA TYR A 373 -17.29 -20.15 -40.95
C TYR A 373 -18.04 -21.43 -40.58
N GLY A 374 -18.96 -21.90 -41.44
CA GLY A 374 -19.68 -23.15 -41.24
C GLY A 374 -20.48 -23.24 -39.92
N GLY A 375 -20.83 -22.10 -39.31
CA GLY A 375 -21.51 -22.06 -38.00
C GLY A 375 -20.62 -22.33 -36.79
N ARG A 376 -19.29 -22.26 -36.92
CA ARG A 376 -18.32 -22.46 -35.81
C ARG A 376 -18.31 -21.35 -34.76
N ILE A 377 -19.01 -20.24 -35.02
CA ILE A 377 -19.30 -19.17 -34.08
C ILE A 377 -20.81 -19.12 -33.93
N ASP A 378 -21.33 -19.58 -32.80
CA ASP A 378 -22.76 -19.57 -32.51
C ASP A 378 -23.17 -18.35 -31.67
N ALA A 379 -24.48 -18.18 -31.44
CA ALA A 379 -24.99 -17.05 -30.67
C ALA A 379 -24.50 -17.02 -29.21
N ARG A 380 -24.21 -18.19 -28.61
CA ARG A 380 -23.68 -18.28 -27.25
C ARG A 380 -22.25 -17.76 -27.21
N ASP A 381 -21.44 -18.13 -28.20
CA ASP A 381 -20.10 -17.58 -28.34
C ASP A 381 -20.14 -16.05 -28.47
N VAL A 382 -21.00 -15.52 -29.35
CA VAL A 382 -21.13 -14.06 -29.54
C VAL A 382 -21.49 -13.36 -28.23
N VAL A 383 -22.44 -13.89 -27.44
CA VAL A 383 -22.78 -13.30 -26.13
C VAL A 383 -21.62 -13.40 -25.14
N ARG A 384 -20.87 -14.50 -25.13
CA ARG A 384 -19.69 -14.65 -24.28
C ARG A 384 -18.58 -13.65 -24.65
N MET A 385 -18.33 -13.45 -25.94
CA MET A 385 -17.35 -12.53 -26.51
C MET A 385 -17.61 -11.05 -26.19
N VAL A 386 -18.84 -10.69 -25.78
CA VAL A 386 -19.22 -9.33 -25.40
C VAL A 386 -19.51 -9.17 -23.91
N THR A 387 -19.31 -10.23 -23.12
CA THR A 387 -19.52 -10.24 -21.67
C THR A 387 -18.27 -10.75 -20.95
N SER A 388 -18.19 -12.04 -20.63
CA SER A 388 -17.08 -12.56 -19.81
C SER A 388 -15.75 -12.59 -20.54
N ASP A 389 -15.72 -12.92 -21.83
CA ASP A 389 -14.46 -12.96 -22.59
C ASP A 389 -13.97 -11.53 -22.85
N ALA A 390 -14.87 -10.57 -23.03
CA ALA A 390 -14.52 -9.15 -23.06
C ALA A 390 -13.98 -8.66 -21.71
N ALA A 391 -14.59 -9.03 -20.59
CA ALA A 391 -14.07 -8.68 -19.27
C ALA A 391 -12.67 -9.27 -19.02
N LYS A 392 -12.44 -10.52 -19.43
CA LYS A 392 -11.15 -11.19 -19.33
C LYS A 392 -10.10 -10.53 -20.23
N ALA A 393 -10.45 -10.28 -21.50
CA ALA A 393 -9.61 -9.54 -22.43
C ALA A 393 -9.21 -8.17 -21.86
N MET A 394 -10.10 -7.51 -21.14
CA MET A 394 -9.82 -6.22 -20.52
C MET A 394 -9.20 -6.30 -19.11
N GLY A 395 -9.08 -7.48 -18.50
CA GLY A 395 -8.54 -7.63 -17.13
C GLY A 395 -9.43 -7.01 -16.05
N VAL A 396 -10.74 -7.15 -16.22
CA VAL A 396 -11.78 -6.69 -15.28
C VAL A 396 -12.81 -7.79 -14.96
N ASP A 397 -12.48 -9.04 -15.27
CA ASP A 397 -13.30 -10.23 -15.01
C ASP A 397 -13.42 -10.54 -13.51
N ASP A 398 -12.57 -9.98 -12.67
CA ASP A 398 -12.70 -9.94 -11.21
C ASP A 398 -13.87 -9.06 -10.75
N LEU A 399 -14.30 -8.09 -11.57
CA LEU A 399 -15.26 -7.05 -11.20
C LEU A 399 -16.59 -7.12 -11.95
N VAL A 400 -16.57 -7.37 -13.26
CA VAL A 400 -17.72 -7.31 -14.17
C VAL A 400 -17.72 -8.48 -15.18
N GLY A 401 -18.67 -8.50 -16.11
CA GLY A 401 -18.74 -9.49 -17.20
C GLY A 401 -19.42 -10.81 -16.84
N ARG A 402 -19.74 -11.04 -15.56
CA ARG A 402 -20.54 -12.19 -15.09
C ARG A 402 -21.53 -11.75 -14.01
N LEU A 403 -22.67 -12.44 -13.94
CA LEU A 403 -23.67 -12.24 -12.88
C LEU A 403 -23.33 -13.16 -11.71
N GLU A 404 -22.48 -12.69 -10.80
CA GLU A 404 -21.98 -13.46 -9.65
C GLU A 404 -22.02 -12.60 -8.39
N VAL A 405 -22.21 -13.24 -7.23
CA VAL A 405 -22.26 -12.55 -5.94
C VAL A 405 -20.95 -11.81 -5.69
N GLY A 406 -21.04 -10.54 -5.27
CA GLY A 406 -19.89 -9.67 -5.00
C GLY A 406 -19.40 -8.86 -6.22
N LYS A 407 -19.77 -9.25 -7.44
CA LYS A 407 -19.46 -8.45 -8.65
C LYS A 407 -20.30 -7.17 -8.70
N VAL A 408 -19.81 -6.20 -9.46
CA VAL A 408 -20.52 -4.96 -9.73
C VAL A 408 -21.76 -5.26 -10.56
N ALA A 409 -22.89 -4.66 -10.19
CA ALA A 409 -24.18 -4.91 -10.82
C ALA A 409 -24.35 -4.13 -12.13
N ASP A 410 -23.49 -4.45 -13.10
CA ASP A 410 -23.63 -4.05 -14.49
C ASP A 410 -24.46 -5.12 -15.21
N VAL A 411 -25.70 -4.79 -15.55
CA VAL A 411 -26.72 -5.78 -15.98
C VAL A 411 -27.58 -5.22 -17.10
N VAL A 412 -27.89 -6.04 -18.11
CA VAL A 412 -28.86 -5.69 -19.14
C VAL A 412 -30.03 -6.66 -19.11
N ALA A 413 -31.24 -6.12 -19.21
CA ALA A 413 -32.43 -6.89 -19.49
C ALA A 413 -32.87 -6.67 -20.95
N PHE A 414 -33.08 -7.76 -21.68
CA PHE A 414 -33.57 -7.78 -23.05
C PHE A 414 -34.97 -8.38 -23.11
N LYS A 415 -35.79 -7.85 -24.01
CA LYS A 415 -37.01 -8.48 -24.49
C LYS A 415 -36.63 -9.53 -25.53
N GLY A 416 -37.17 -10.74 -25.42
CA GLY A 416 -36.77 -11.80 -26.36
C GLY A 416 -37.42 -13.16 -26.10
N ASP A 417 -37.17 -14.10 -27.01
CA ASP A 417 -37.61 -15.48 -26.86
C ASP A 417 -36.78 -16.19 -25.78
N ARG A 418 -37.41 -16.43 -24.63
CA ARG A 418 -36.80 -17.15 -23.50
C ARG A 418 -36.42 -18.60 -23.82
N GLN A 419 -36.96 -19.18 -24.90
CA GLN A 419 -36.59 -20.54 -25.34
C GLN A 419 -35.29 -20.58 -26.12
N GLN A 420 -34.90 -19.47 -26.75
CA GLN A 420 -33.66 -19.30 -27.52
C GLN A 420 -32.96 -18.02 -27.04
N PRO A 421 -32.49 -18.00 -25.78
CA PRO A 421 -32.04 -16.78 -25.12
C PRO A 421 -30.86 -16.11 -25.84
N TYR A 422 -29.86 -16.87 -26.27
CA TYR A 422 -28.68 -16.32 -26.95
C TYR A 422 -29.02 -15.74 -28.32
N ASP A 423 -29.77 -16.49 -29.16
CA ASP A 423 -30.21 -15.99 -30.47
C ASP A 423 -31.05 -14.71 -30.34
N ALA A 424 -31.93 -14.66 -29.33
CA ALA A 424 -32.75 -13.49 -29.07
C ALA A 424 -31.91 -12.27 -28.65
N ILE A 425 -30.84 -12.45 -27.85
CA ILE A 425 -29.92 -11.37 -27.49
C ILE A 425 -29.14 -10.89 -28.71
N VAL A 426 -28.57 -11.80 -29.53
CA VAL A 426 -27.84 -11.42 -30.75
C VAL A 426 -28.76 -10.69 -31.74
N ALA A 427 -30.01 -11.12 -31.87
CA ALA A 427 -31.00 -10.49 -32.73
C ALA A 427 -31.55 -9.15 -32.19
N ALA A 428 -31.36 -8.84 -30.90
CA ALA A 428 -31.98 -7.70 -30.23
C ALA A 428 -31.64 -6.36 -30.87
N THR A 429 -32.60 -5.45 -30.92
CA THR A 429 -32.42 -4.06 -31.37
C THR A 429 -32.45 -3.10 -30.19
N ASN A 430 -32.16 -1.81 -30.39
CA ASN A 430 -32.31 -0.80 -29.34
C ASN A 430 -33.73 -0.75 -28.75
N ALA A 431 -34.76 -1.15 -29.51
CA ALA A 431 -36.14 -1.24 -29.03
C ALA A 431 -36.35 -2.37 -28.01
N ASP A 432 -35.52 -3.42 -28.07
CA ASP A 432 -35.65 -4.63 -27.25
C ASP A 432 -34.92 -4.51 -25.89
N ILE A 433 -34.14 -3.45 -25.66
CA ILE A 433 -33.51 -3.16 -24.37
C ILE A 433 -34.58 -2.78 -23.33
N GLN A 434 -34.83 -3.64 -22.35
CA GLN A 434 -35.82 -3.40 -21.29
C GLN A 434 -35.25 -2.60 -20.13
N ALA A 435 -33.99 -2.82 -19.76
CA ALA A 435 -33.28 -2.05 -18.75
C ALA A 435 -31.77 -2.23 -18.86
N VAL A 436 -31.00 -1.19 -18.55
CA VAL A 436 -29.53 -1.19 -18.43
C VAL A 436 -29.18 -0.64 -17.06
N PHE A 437 -28.44 -1.44 -16.31
CA PHE A 437 -27.93 -1.12 -14.99
C PHE A 437 -26.42 -0.95 -15.04
N ILE A 438 -25.91 0.09 -14.38
CA ILE A 438 -24.48 0.30 -14.16
C ILE A 438 -24.31 0.52 -12.67
N GLY A 439 -23.57 -0.36 -12.00
CA GLY A 439 -23.37 -0.29 -10.55
C GLY A 439 -24.69 -0.39 -9.78
N GLY A 440 -25.66 -1.11 -10.33
CA GLY A 440 -26.98 -1.31 -9.74
C GLY A 440 -27.96 -0.15 -9.90
N GLU A 441 -27.56 0.97 -10.50
CA GLU A 441 -28.46 2.08 -10.87
C GLU A 441 -28.99 1.89 -12.29
N GLY A 442 -30.27 2.18 -12.53
CA GLY A 442 -30.89 2.01 -13.84
C GLY A 442 -30.70 3.26 -14.71
N HIS A 443 -30.03 3.16 -15.85
CA HIS A 443 -29.68 4.31 -16.68
C HIS A 443 -30.51 4.43 -17.96
N PHE A 444 -30.94 3.31 -18.54
CA PHE A 444 -31.73 3.32 -19.78
C PHE A 444 -32.69 2.13 -19.83
N GLY A 445 -33.90 2.29 -20.36
CA GLY A 445 -34.84 1.18 -20.48
C GLY A 445 -36.30 1.57 -20.69
N ASP A 446 -37.18 0.58 -20.61
CA ASP A 446 -38.63 0.78 -20.65
C ASP A 446 -39.08 1.64 -19.45
N THR A 447 -39.99 2.58 -19.71
CA THR A 447 -40.48 3.54 -18.70
C THR A 447 -41.01 2.85 -17.43
N ASP A 448 -41.84 1.82 -17.57
CA ASP A 448 -42.42 1.07 -16.44
C ASP A 448 -41.38 0.28 -15.63
N ARG A 449 -40.23 -0.04 -16.22
CA ARG A 449 -39.13 -0.78 -15.58
C ARG A 449 -38.27 0.13 -14.74
N LEU A 450 -37.88 1.28 -15.29
CA LEU A 450 -37.05 2.24 -14.58
C LEU A 450 -37.81 3.02 -13.50
N ASP A 451 -39.12 3.27 -13.67
CA ASP A 451 -39.98 3.84 -12.62
C ASP A 451 -39.99 2.96 -11.36
N ALA A 452 -39.80 1.65 -11.50
CA ALA A 452 -39.72 0.73 -10.37
C ALA A 452 -38.34 0.74 -9.67
N SER A 453 -37.27 1.12 -10.36
CA SER A 453 -35.88 0.93 -9.91
C SER A 453 -35.14 2.22 -9.51
N ASN A 454 -35.63 3.43 -9.84
CA ASN A 454 -34.84 4.66 -9.70
C ASN A 454 -35.30 5.66 -8.63
N GLN A 455 -34.32 6.28 -7.97
CA GLN A 455 -34.47 7.52 -7.19
C GLN A 455 -34.14 8.78 -8.02
N LEU A 456 -33.71 8.62 -9.28
CA LEU A 456 -33.18 9.65 -10.18
C LEU A 456 -34.25 10.38 -11.02
N ASP A 457 -35.52 10.31 -10.64
CA ASP A 457 -36.67 10.77 -11.45
C ASP A 457 -36.59 12.23 -11.95
N GLU A 458 -35.85 13.09 -11.25
CA GLU A 458 -35.71 14.50 -11.62
C GLU A 458 -34.69 14.77 -12.75
N HIS A 459 -33.85 13.78 -13.10
CA HIS A 459 -32.79 13.86 -14.12
C HIS A 459 -33.01 12.93 -15.32
N CYS A 460 -34.21 12.34 -15.46
CA CYS A 460 -34.54 11.44 -16.56
C CYS A 460 -35.43 12.10 -17.63
N GLU A 461 -35.26 11.70 -18.89
CA GLU A 461 -36.12 12.07 -20.02
C GLU A 461 -36.76 10.82 -20.65
N VAL A 462 -37.95 10.98 -21.23
CA VAL A 462 -38.57 9.93 -22.06
C VAL A 462 -38.36 10.26 -23.53
N ILE A 463 -37.71 9.36 -24.25
CA ILE A 463 -37.45 9.46 -25.69
C ILE A 463 -38.12 8.32 -26.45
N ASP A 464 -38.48 8.57 -27.71
CA ASP A 464 -38.98 7.50 -28.59
C ASP A 464 -37.80 6.77 -29.22
N VAL A 465 -37.65 5.49 -28.90
CA VAL A 465 -36.64 4.60 -29.48
C VAL A 465 -37.38 3.58 -30.32
N CYS A 466 -37.44 3.85 -31.62
CA CYS A 466 -38.05 2.95 -32.61
C CYS A 466 -39.54 2.66 -32.35
N GLY A 467 -40.29 3.68 -31.91
CA GLY A 467 -41.70 3.55 -31.56
C GLY A 467 -41.97 3.00 -30.16
N VAL A 468 -40.91 2.77 -29.36
CA VAL A 468 -41.03 2.37 -27.95
C VAL A 468 -40.61 3.52 -27.06
N PRO A 469 -41.46 3.98 -26.12
CA PRO A 469 -41.07 5.03 -25.17
C PRO A 469 -40.07 4.46 -24.16
N LYS A 470 -38.83 4.96 -24.21
CA LYS A 470 -37.74 4.61 -23.29
C LYS A 470 -37.44 5.77 -22.36
N LYS A 471 -37.10 5.46 -21.12
CA LYS A 471 -36.58 6.43 -20.15
C LYS A 471 -35.06 6.36 -20.18
N ILE A 472 -34.42 7.53 -20.22
CA ILE A 472 -32.96 7.69 -20.16
C ILE A 472 -32.64 8.60 -18.97
N CYS A 473 -31.73 8.16 -18.12
CA CYS A 473 -31.36 8.80 -16.86
C CYS A 473 -29.85 9.00 -16.85
N VAL A 474 -29.43 10.24 -17.02
CA VAL A 474 -28.00 10.57 -17.05
C VAL A 474 -27.62 11.27 -15.74
N LYS A 475 -26.47 10.94 -15.17
CA LYS A 475 -25.95 11.58 -13.95
C LYS A 475 -25.81 13.08 -14.24
N SER A 476 -26.05 13.96 -13.28
CA SER A 476 -25.58 15.35 -13.40
C SER A 476 -25.13 15.79 -12.03
N GLN A 477 -23.88 16.20 -11.89
CA GLN A 477 -23.41 16.76 -10.62
C GLN A 477 -23.55 18.28 -10.62
N PRO A 478 -24.00 18.89 -9.50
CA PRO A 478 -23.93 20.33 -9.35
C PRO A 478 -22.48 20.78 -9.25
N GLY A 479 -21.95 21.49 -10.26
CA GLY A 479 -20.60 22.09 -10.19
C GLY A 479 -19.72 21.94 -11.44
N ASP A 480 -20.16 21.20 -12.45
CA ASP A 480 -19.38 21.04 -13.68
C ASP A 480 -19.30 22.37 -14.45
N ALA A 481 -18.11 22.95 -14.46
CA ALA A 481 -17.84 24.22 -15.11
C ALA A 481 -17.78 24.04 -16.63
N ASN A 482 -18.62 24.77 -17.37
CA ASN A 482 -18.66 24.69 -18.82
C ASN A 482 -17.95 25.89 -19.47
N PRO A 483 -16.97 25.69 -20.38
CA PRO A 483 -16.43 26.76 -21.21
C PRO A 483 -17.49 27.22 -22.22
N GLY A 484 -18.11 28.37 -21.98
CA GLY A 484 -18.93 29.07 -22.99
C GLY A 484 -20.45 29.02 -22.80
N VAL A 485 -20.98 28.31 -21.80
CA VAL A 485 -22.41 28.37 -21.44
C VAL A 485 -22.54 28.79 -19.98
N ALA A 486 -23.18 29.93 -19.74
CA ALA A 486 -23.23 30.55 -18.42
C ALA A 486 -24.04 29.72 -17.42
N ASN A 487 -23.33 29.21 -16.40
CA ASN A 487 -23.76 28.91 -15.03
C ASN A 487 -25.27 28.82 -14.79
N ASP A 488 -25.83 27.65 -15.07
CA ASP A 488 -26.89 26.98 -14.32
C ASP A 488 -27.18 25.69 -15.09
N TRP A 489 -27.03 24.51 -14.46
CA TRP A 489 -27.48 23.23 -15.03
C TRP A 489 -28.92 22.89 -14.60
N PRO A 490 -29.96 23.66 -14.96
CA PRO A 490 -31.29 23.09 -15.07
C PRO A 490 -31.58 22.89 -16.56
N LYS A 491 -31.70 21.62 -16.95
CA LYS A 491 -32.45 21.16 -18.13
C LYS A 491 -31.80 21.42 -19.49
N PHE A 492 -30.70 20.74 -19.79
CA PHE A 492 -30.33 20.46 -21.19
C PHE A 492 -30.99 19.13 -21.59
N SER A 493 -32.10 19.20 -22.31
CA SER A 493 -32.83 18.01 -22.77
C SER A 493 -32.03 17.26 -23.85
N PHE A 494 -32.45 16.05 -24.18
CA PHE A 494 -31.95 15.30 -25.32
C PHE A 494 -32.05 16.10 -26.63
N ALA A 495 -33.15 16.84 -26.80
CA ALA A 495 -33.34 17.74 -27.94
C ALA A 495 -32.31 18.89 -27.98
N ASP A 496 -31.86 19.36 -26.82
CA ASP A 496 -30.83 20.40 -26.73
C ASP A 496 -29.43 19.85 -27.09
N HIS A 497 -29.10 18.61 -26.68
CA HIS A 497 -27.87 17.93 -27.10
C HIS A 497 -27.82 17.77 -28.62
N LEU A 498 -28.91 17.25 -29.21
CA LEU A 498 -29.00 17.08 -30.66
C LEU A 498 -28.83 18.42 -31.39
N LYS A 499 -29.54 19.45 -30.92
CA LYS A 499 -29.48 20.79 -31.52
C LYS A 499 -28.09 21.40 -31.46
N TYR A 500 -27.38 21.24 -30.34
CA TYR A 500 -25.99 21.72 -30.20
C TYR A 500 -25.09 21.07 -31.25
N LEU A 501 -25.15 19.74 -31.38
CA LEU A 501 -24.31 19.00 -32.33
C LEU A 501 -24.62 19.40 -33.79
N GLU A 502 -25.91 19.56 -34.13
CA GLU A 502 -26.35 20.05 -35.44
C GLU A 502 -25.83 21.48 -35.73
N ASP A 503 -25.98 22.41 -34.78
CA ASP A 503 -25.55 23.81 -34.92
C ASP A 503 -24.01 23.92 -35.04
N THR A 504 -23.26 23.05 -34.35
CA THR A 504 -21.79 22.99 -34.41
C THR A 504 -21.32 22.43 -35.75
N LEU A 505 -21.89 21.32 -36.23
CA LEU A 505 -21.55 20.76 -37.54
C LEU A 505 -21.86 21.75 -38.68
N ALA A 506 -22.97 22.49 -38.58
CA ALA A 506 -23.36 23.49 -39.57
C ALA A 506 -22.38 24.68 -39.68
N GLN A 507 -21.54 24.91 -38.66
CA GLN A 507 -20.53 25.97 -38.64
C GLN A 507 -19.17 25.54 -39.20
N LYS A 508 -18.94 24.23 -39.35
CA LYS A 508 -17.68 23.73 -39.86
C LYS A 508 -17.53 23.94 -41.37
N PRO A 509 -16.30 24.11 -41.88
CA PRO A 509 -16.05 24.19 -43.31
C PRO A 509 -16.32 22.82 -43.94
N GLY A 510 -17.57 22.59 -44.39
CA GLY A 510 -17.99 21.30 -44.95
C GLY A 510 -17.04 20.74 -46.01
N ALA A 511 -16.89 19.41 -46.03
CA ALA A 511 -16.10 18.72 -47.05
C ALA A 511 -16.86 18.57 -48.38
N SER A 512 -16.11 18.28 -49.45
CA SER A 512 -16.65 17.98 -50.79
C SER A 512 -16.18 16.61 -51.26
N GLY A 513 -16.99 15.89 -52.03
CA GLY A 513 -16.63 14.55 -52.54
C GLY A 513 -17.04 13.45 -51.58
N GLU A 514 -16.19 12.42 -51.43
CA GLU A 514 -16.48 11.19 -50.67
C GLU A 514 -16.68 11.46 -49.17
N PHE A 515 -16.10 12.51 -48.60
CA PHE A 515 -16.14 12.83 -47.16
C PHE A 515 -17.28 13.76 -46.74
N ALA A 516 -18.18 14.12 -47.66
CA ALA A 516 -19.34 14.95 -47.32
C ALA A 516 -20.24 14.32 -46.24
N TYR A 517 -20.21 13.00 -46.08
CA TYR A 517 -20.99 12.32 -45.04
C TYR A 517 -20.55 12.69 -43.63
N ALA A 518 -19.26 12.97 -43.41
CA ALA A 518 -18.67 13.19 -42.09
C ALA A 518 -19.21 14.44 -41.38
N TYR A 519 -19.88 15.32 -42.13
CA TYR A 519 -20.51 16.55 -41.64
C TYR A 519 -22.02 16.39 -41.35
N ASN A 520 -22.56 15.17 -41.48
CA ASN A 520 -23.91 14.86 -41.03
C ASN A 520 -23.85 14.31 -39.61
N LEU A 521 -24.83 14.68 -38.78
CA LEU A 521 -24.94 14.12 -37.44
C LEU A 521 -25.33 12.64 -37.54
N TYR A 522 -24.53 11.76 -36.93
CA TYR A 522 -24.85 10.34 -36.87
C TYR A 522 -25.93 10.08 -35.80
N PRO A 523 -26.94 9.22 -36.06
CA PRO A 523 -27.98 8.96 -35.08
C PRO A 523 -27.41 8.29 -33.83
N LEU A 524 -28.17 8.37 -32.74
CA LEU A 524 -27.81 7.78 -31.47
C LEU A 524 -28.10 6.27 -31.41
N PHE A 525 -29.04 5.80 -32.23
CA PHE A 525 -29.46 4.41 -32.28
C PHE A 525 -30.03 4.09 -33.66
N GLU A 526 -30.11 2.81 -33.98
CA GLU A 526 -30.67 2.31 -35.23
C GLU A 526 -31.81 1.34 -34.96
N CYS A 527 -32.95 1.57 -35.63
CA CYS A 527 -34.11 0.70 -35.51
C CYS A 527 -34.02 -0.58 -36.36
N ALA A 528 -33.12 -0.56 -37.33
CA ALA A 528 -32.70 -1.72 -38.10
C ALA A 528 -31.18 -1.59 -38.27
N PRO A 529 -30.38 -2.38 -37.54
CA PRO A 529 -28.93 -2.23 -37.55
C PRO A 529 -28.37 -2.45 -38.94
N VAL A 530 -27.52 -1.53 -39.38
CA VAL A 530 -26.87 -1.59 -40.69
C VAL A 530 -25.41 -2.02 -40.52
N PHE A 531 -25.07 -3.19 -41.03
CA PHE A 531 -23.70 -3.71 -41.10
C PHE A 531 -23.42 -4.21 -42.52
N ALA A 532 -22.17 -4.16 -42.97
CA ALA A 532 -21.69 -4.86 -44.15
C ALA A 532 -20.55 -5.79 -43.74
N CYS A 533 -20.90 -7.07 -43.58
CA CYS A 533 -19.99 -8.11 -43.11
C CYS A 533 -19.92 -9.28 -44.09
N ASP A 534 -20.01 -8.97 -45.37
CA ASP A 534 -19.70 -9.91 -46.43
C ASP A 534 -18.20 -9.82 -46.73
N LEU A 535 -17.49 -10.95 -46.61
CA LEU A 535 -16.08 -11.03 -46.97
C LEU A 535 -15.90 -10.79 -48.47
N GLY A 536 -14.73 -10.29 -48.86
CA GLY A 536 -14.32 -10.03 -50.23
C GLY A 536 -13.43 -8.79 -50.37
N ASN A 537 -12.32 -8.92 -51.07
CA ASN A 537 -11.43 -7.83 -51.48
C ASN A 537 -10.84 -8.08 -52.89
N ALA A 538 -9.75 -7.39 -53.24
CA ALA A 538 -9.08 -7.56 -54.53
C ALA A 538 -8.31 -8.89 -54.67
N SER A 539 -8.01 -9.56 -53.56
CA SER A 539 -7.21 -10.79 -53.47
C SER A 539 -8.08 -12.05 -53.32
N VAL A 540 -9.22 -11.95 -52.64
CA VAL A 540 -10.21 -13.01 -52.43
C VAL A 540 -11.62 -12.47 -52.69
N SER A 541 -12.44 -13.15 -53.49
CA SER A 541 -13.73 -12.61 -53.93
C SER A 541 -14.82 -12.63 -52.87
N GLY A 542 -14.78 -13.58 -51.92
CA GLY A 542 -15.83 -13.78 -50.92
C GLY A 542 -17.15 -14.31 -51.50
N ALA A 543 -17.13 -14.77 -52.75
CA ALA A 543 -18.32 -15.15 -53.52
C ALA A 543 -18.62 -16.64 -53.40
N ILE A 544 -19.59 -16.99 -52.56
CA ILE A 544 -20.07 -18.37 -52.42
C ILE A 544 -20.73 -18.86 -53.73
N THR A 545 -20.28 -20.00 -54.23
CA THR A 545 -20.81 -20.68 -55.44
C THR A 545 -21.15 -22.15 -55.17
N GLU A 546 -21.64 -22.88 -56.18
CA GLU A 546 -21.89 -24.33 -56.06
C GLU A 546 -20.61 -25.18 -55.99
N THR A 547 -19.42 -24.59 -56.17
CA THR A 547 -18.13 -25.31 -56.22
C THR A 547 -17.06 -24.71 -55.30
N ASP A 548 -17.46 -23.74 -54.49
CA ASP A 548 -16.66 -22.97 -53.53
C ASP A 548 -17.70 -22.49 -52.49
N HIS A 549 -17.93 -23.31 -51.46
CA HIS A 549 -19.07 -23.12 -50.55
C HIS A 549 -18.85 -22.06 -49.47
N ASP A 550 -17.60 -21.71 -49.18
CA ASP A 550 -17.27 -20.69 -48.19
C ASP A 550 -16.79 -19.37 -48.83
N GLY A 551 -16.50 -19.35 -50.14
CA GLY A 551 -16.19 -18.17 -50.92
C GLY A 551 -14.75 -17.70 -50.78
N ASP A 552 -13.82 -18.59 -50.42
CA ASP A 552 -12.41 -18.25 -50.19
C ASP A 552 -11.52 -18.30 -51.47
N ASP A 553 -12.16 -18.50 -52.64
CA ASP A 553 -11.59 -18.67 -53.98
C ASP A 553 -10.84 -20.00 -54.23
N HIS A 554 -10.93 -20.98 -53.31
CA HIS A 554 -10.52 -22.35 -53.54
C HIS A 554 -11.74 -23.24 -53.86
N GLN A 555 -11.56 -24.22 -54.74
CA GLN A 555 -12.66 -25.14 -55.06
C GLN A 555 -12.75 -26.23 -53.99
N ASP A 556 -13.95 -26.64 -53.58
CA ASP A 556 -14.17 -27.64 -52.51
C ASP A 556 -13.34 -28.94 -52.64
N ASN A 557 -12.91 -29.30 -53.85
CA ASN A 557 -12.13 -30.51 -54.12
C ASN A 557 -10.61 -30.35 -53.96
N ALA A 558 -10.14 -29.12 -53.82
CA ALA A 558 -8.76 -28.70 -53.67
C ALA A 558 -8.55 -27.82 -52.42
N ASP A 559 -9.63 -27.54 -51.71
CA ASP A 559 -9.70 -26.77 -50.47
C ASP A 559 -9.53 -27.69 -49.26
N ASN A 560 -8.64 -27.32 -48.33
CA ASN A 560 -8.42 -28.06 -47.09
C ASN A 560 -9.46 -27.74 -46.00
N CYS A 561 -10.34 -26.74 -46.21
CA CYS A 561 -11.52 -26.44 -45.41
C CYS A 561 -12.76 -26.03 -46.24
N PRO A 562 -13.38 -26.97 -46.99
CA PRO A 562 -14.46 -26.66 -47.96
C PRO A 562 -15.71 -25.89 -47.48
N ASP A 563 -15.89 -25.72 -46.17
CA ASP A 563 -17.06 -25.06 -45.57
C ASP A 563 -16.65 -23.92 -44.60
N VAL A 564 -15.35 -23.58 -44.49
CA VAL A 564 -14.82 -22.61 -43.53
C VAL A 564 -13.75 -21.74 -44.19
N PHE A 565 -14.14 -20.49 -44.47
CA PHE A 565 -13.33 -19.52 -45.20
C PHE A 565 -11.90 -19.41 -44.66
N ASN A 566 -10.93 -19.91 -45.42
CA ASN A 566 -9.50 -19.91 -45.08
C ASN A 566 -8.62 -19.71 -46.35
N PRO A 567 -8.64 -18.51 -46.95
CA PRO A 567 -8.01 -18.27 -48.25
C PRO A 567 -6.49 -18.52 -48.30
N ASP A 568 -5.82 -18.54 -47.14
CA ASP A 568 -4.39 -18.87 -47.01
C ASP A 568 -4.09 -20.37 -47.01
N GLN A 569 -5.12 -21.22 -46.83
CA GLN A 569 -5.05 -22.68 -46.79
C GLN A 569 -4.03 -23.18 -45.76
N GLY A 570 -3.87 -22.47 -44.63
CA GLY A 570 -3.00 -22.86 -43.52
C GLY A 570 -3.35 -24.26 -42.97
N ASP A 571 -2.33 -25.06 -42.67
CA ASP A 571 -2.40 -26.42 -42.10
C ASP A 571 -1.14 -26.61 -41.24
N LEU A 572 -1.23 -26.21 -39.98
CA LEU A 572 -0.09 -26.06 -39.06
C LEU A 572 0.49 -27.41 -38.63
N ASP A 573 -0.31 -28.47 -38.57
CA ASP A 573 0.13 -29.80 -38.15
C ASP A 573 0.31 -30.81 -39.30
N GLU A 574 0.01 -30.39 -40.52
CA GLU A 574 0.18 -31.13 -41.77
C GLU A 574 -0.66 -32.43 -41.84
N ASP A 575 -1.83 -32.45 -41.20
CA ASP A 575 -2.75 -33.60 -41.23
C ASP A 575 -3.65 -33.63 -42.48
N GLY A 576 -3.67 -32.52 -43.24
CA GLY A 576 -4.43 -32.33 -44.47
C GLY A 576 -5.81 -31.69 -44.27
N ARG A 577 -6.20 -31.30 -43.05
CA ARG A 577 -7.31 -30.40 -42.74
C ARG A 577 -6.75 -29.02 -42.42
N GLY A 578 -7.35 -27.97 -42.97
CA GLY A 578 -6.86 -26.62 -42.71
C GLY A 578 -7.16 -26.13 -41.30
N ASP A 579 -6.36 -25.18 -40.82
CA ASP A 579 -6.42 -24.62 -39.46
C ASP A 579 -7.82 -24.09 -39.08
N GLY A 580 -8.59 -23.57 -40.06
CA GLY A 580 -9.92 -23.00 -39.84
C GLY A 580 -10.99 -24.05 -39.53
N CYS A 581 -10.86 -25.23 -40.13
CA CYS A 581 -11.80 -26.33 -39.99
C CYS A 581 -11.27 -27.48 -39.12
N ASP A 582 -10.02 -27.41 -38.69
CA ASP A 582 -9.48 -28.34 -37.72
C ASP A 582 -9.95 -28.00 -36.28
N VAL A 583 -10.23 -29.05 -35.51
CA VAL A 583 -10.57 -28.98 -34.09
C VAL A 583 -9.32 -28.98 -33.20
N CYS A 584 -8.17 -29.43 -33.73
CA CYS A 584 -6.88 -29.40 -33.03
C CYS A 584 -5.74 -28.95 -33.97
N PRO A 585 -5.74 -27.69 -34.48
CA PRO A 585 -4.79 -27.21 -35.50
C PRO A 585 -3.28 -27.39 -35.23
N TRP A 586 -2.89 -27.78 -34.02
CA TRP A 586 -1.49 -27.99 -33.63
C TRP A 586 -1.14 -29.47 -33.45
N SER A 587 -2.04 -30.41 -33.80
CA SER A 587 -1.87 -31.83 -33.57
C SER A 587 -2.49 -32.70 -34.67
N ALA A 588 -1.62 -33.32 -35.48
CA ALA A 588 -2.00 -34.17 -36.61
C ALA A 588 -2.77 -35.46 -36.26
N VAL A 589 -3.15 -35.62 -35.00
CA VAL A 589 -4.07 -36.64 -34.54
C VAL A 589 -5.26 -35.91 -33.96
N ASP A 590 -6.42 -36.06 -34.62
CA ASP A 590 -7.75 -35.75 -34.06
C ASP A 590 -7.82 -36.28 -32.61
N CYS A 591 -7.55 -35.41 -31.64
CA CYS A 591 -7.45 -35.83 -30.25
C CYS A 591 -8.84 -36.29 -29.78
N PRO A 592 -8.96 -37.31 -28.91
CA PRO A 592 -10.22 -37.55 -28.24
C PRO A 592 -10.58 -36.28 -27.49
N CYS A 593 -11.68 -35.67 -27.91
CA CYS A 593 -12.20 -34.39 -27.46
C CYS A 593 -12.37 -34.40 -25.93
N ARG A 594 -11.31 -34.03 -25.23
CA ARG A 594 -11.49 -33.26 -24.02
C ARG A 594 -11.43 -31.82 -24.49
N VAL A 595 -12.62 -31.25 -24.61
CA VAL A 595 -12.85 -29.83 -24.34
C VAL A 595 -11.92 -29.49 -23.16
N PRO A 596 -11.14 -28.39 -23.20
CA PRO A 596 -10.61 -27.83 -21.96
C PRO A 596 -11.77 -27.86 -20.99
N ILE A 597 -11.66 -28.61 -19.89
CA ILE A 597 -12.80 -28.62 -18.97
C ILE A 597 -12.97 -27.15 -18.56
N ALA A 598 -14.19 -26.62 -18.63
CA ALA A 598 -14.38 -25.20 -18.35
C ALA A 598 -13.85 -24.92 -16.93
N GLY A 599 -12.80 -24.09 -16.85
CA GLY A 599 -11.96 -23.99 -15.66
C GLY A 599 -11.11 -25.24 -15.45
N ASP A 600 -10.21 -25.57 -16.38
CA ASP A 600 -9.08 -26.51 -16.30
C ASP A 600 -7.93 -25.73 -16.92
N ARG A 601 -7.28 -24.94 -16.06
CA ARG A 601 -6.34 -23.89 -16.47
C ARG A 601 -5.03 -24.46 -17.00
N ASP A 602 -4.64 -25.66 -16.57
CA ASP A 602 -3.37 -26.27 -16.93
C ASP A 602 -3.47 -27.34 -18.04
N GLY A 603 -4.69 -27.73 -18.42
CA GLY A 603 -4.97 -28.56 -19.58
C GLY A 603 -4.68 -30.04 -19.37
N ASP A 604 -4.64 -30.51 -18.13
CA ASP A 604 -4.33 -31.90 -17.79
C ASP A 604 -5.56 -32.84 -17.87
N GLY A 605 -6.75 -32.26 -18.01
CA GLY A 605 -8.02 -32.97 -18.07
C GLY A 605 -8.74 -33.09 -16.74
N VAL A 606 -8.42 -32.26 -15.74
CA VAL A 606 -9.13 -32.12 -14.47
C VAL A 606 -9.58 -30.65 -14.32
N ALA A 607 -10.85 -30.41 -14.03
CA ALA A 607 -11.33 -29.04 -13.80
C ALA A 607 -10.69 -28.46 -12.55
N ASP A 608 -10.22 -27.21 -12.56
CA ASP A 608 -9.80 -26.36 -11.44
C ASP A 608 -10.58 -26.58 -10.14
N ALA A 609 -11.90 -26.78 -10.25
CA ALA A 609 -12.78 -26.99 -9.08
C ALA A 609 -12.59 -28.37 -8.41
N MET A 610 -11.97 -29.31 -9.12
CA MET A 610 -11.68 -30.69 -8.74
C MET A 610 -10.19 -31.02 -8.88
N ASP A 611 -9.40 -30.04 -9.32
CA ASP A 611 -7.98 -30.14 -9.59
C ASP A 611 -7.21 -29.71 -8.35
N LEU A 612 -6.39 -30.61 -7.85
CA LEU A 612 -5.53 -30.41 -6.70
C LEU A 612 -4.32 -29.54 -7.08
N CYS A 613 -4.03 -29.39 -8.39
CA CYS A 613 -2.97 -28.57 -8.94
C CYS A 613 -3.40 -27.71 -10.14
N PRO A 614 -4.32 -26.73 -9.98
CA PRO A 614 -4.96 -26.01 -11.10
C PRO A 614 -4.05 -25.21 -12.05
N GLU A 615 -2.73 -25.21 -11.84
CA GLU A 615 -1.74 -24.49 -12.64
C GLU A 615 -0.64 -25.42 -13.17
N ILE A 616 -0.61 -26.69 -12.76
CA ILE A 616 0.45 -27.65 -13.08
C ILE A 616 -0.17 -29.00 -13.39
N GLY A 617 -0.18 -29.35 -14.68
CA GLY A 617 -0.90 -30.53 -15.11
C GLY A 617 -0.39 -31.83 -14.50
N ASP A 618 -1.25 -32.46 -13.70
CA ASP A 618 -1.13 -33.83 -13.20
C ASP A 618 -2.47 -34.57 -13.25
N PRO A 619 -2.73 -35.31 -14.35
CA PRO A 619 -3.97 -36.06 -14.52
C PRO A 619 -4.20 -37.14 -13.46
N GLN A 620 -3.19 -37.46 -12.64
CA GLN A 620 -3.27 -38.50 -11.61
C GLN A 620 -3.75 -37.97 -10.26
N GLN A 621 -3.74 -36.66 -10.03
CA GLN A 621 -4.32 -36.00 -8.85
C GLN A 621 -3.89 -36.68 -7.55
N ALA A 622 -2.60 -37.03 -7.47
CA ALA A 622 -2.06 -37.65 -6.27
C ALA A 622 -2.05 -36.60 -5.16
N ASP A 623 -2.58 -36.92 -4.00
CA ASP A 623 -2.54 -36.09 -2.80
C ASP A 623 -2.32 -37.04 -1.63
N ARG A 624 -1.06 -37.20 -1.26
CA ARG A 624 -0.63 -38.24 -0.32
C ARG A 624 -0.91 -37.87 1.12
N ASP A 625 -0.93 -36.59 1.46
CA ASP A 625 -1.12 -36.10 2.82
C ASP A 625 -2.56 -35.61 3.10
N GLN A 626 -3.39 -35.55 2.06
CA GLN A 626 -4.82 -35.28 2.06
C GLN A 626 -5.17 -33.85 2.47
N ASP A 627 -4.33 -32.89 2.09
CA ASP A 627 -4.55 -31.47 2.39
C ASP A 627 -5.34 -30.72 1.31
N GLY A 628 -5.64 -31.38 0.19
CA GLY A 628 -6.38 -30.81 -0.93
C GLY A 628 -5.51 -30.08 -1.96
N ILE A 629 -4.18 -30.20 -1.88
CA ILE A 629 -3.21 -29.75 -2.86
C ILE A 629 -2.49 -30.99 -3.43
N GLY A 630 -2.26 -31.04 -4.74
CA GLY A 630 -1.73 -32.24 -5.39
C GLY A 630 -0.22 -32.35 -5.27
N ASP A 631 0.30 -33.58 -5.18
CA ASP A 631 1.71 -33.92 -4.98
C ASP A 631 2.69 -33.18 -5.93
N VAL A 632 2.23 -32.79 -7.13
CA VAL A 632 3.06 -32.12 -8.15
C VAL A 632 3.18 -30.61 -7.95
N CYS A 633 2.19 -29.97 -7.33
CA CYS A 633 2.15 -28.54 -7.03
C CYS A 633 2.24 -28.25 -5.52
N ASP A 634 2.18 -29.31 -4.71
CA ASP A 634 2.41 -29.27 -3.30
C ASP A 634 3.92 -29.26 -3.02
N PHE A 635 4.35 -28.23 -2.28
CA PHE A 635 5.72 -28.12 -1.81
C PHE A 635 6.07 -29.21 -0.77
N CYS A 636 5.05 -29.81 -0.13
CA CYS A 636 5.18 -30.81 0.93
C CYS A 636 4.25 -32.00 0.76
N PRO A 637 4.46 -32.84 -0.26
CA PRO A 637 3.58 -33.97 -0.61
C PRO A 637 3.55 -35.11 0.42
N ASP A 638 4.05 -34.90 1.63
CA ASP A 638 4.04 -35.84 2.75
C ASP A 638 3.48 -35.21 4.06
N ALA A 639 3.09 -33.92 4.09
CA ALA A 639 2.64 -33.22 5.31
C ALA A 639 1.71 -32.01 5.04
N PRO A 640 0.48 -31.98 5.61
CA PRO A 640 -0.56 -31.02 5.21
C PRO A 640 -0.15 -29.55 5.36
N SER A 641 -0.45 -28.73 4.36
CA SER A 641 -0.15 -27.31 4.28
C SER A 641 -0.65 -26.51 5.48
N GLU A 642 -1.81 -26.85 6.07
CA GLU A 642 -2.33 -26.16 7.27
C GLU A 642 -1.45 -26.36 8.52
N ALA A 643 -0.71 -27.49 8.60
CA ALA A 643 0.23 -27.75 9.70
C ALA A 643 1.57 -27.02 9.50
N GLY A 644 1.84 -26.59 8.27
CA GLY A 644 3.09 -26.01 7.81
C GLY A 644 4.12 -27.08 7.44
N CYS A 645 4.67 -26.93 6.24
CA CYS A 645 5.76 -27.72 5.69
C CYS A 645 7.01 -27.76 6.58
N PRO A 646 7.42 -28.92 7.13
CA PRO A 646 8.71 -29.02 7.82
C PRO A 646 9.83 -28.66 6.84
N THR A 647 10.44 -27.50 7.03
CA THR A 647 11.51 -26.99 6.18
C THR A 647 12.59 -26.33 7.01
N THR A 648 13.67 -25.95 6.36
CA THR A 648 14.82 -25.32 7.02
C THR A 648 14.84 -23.83 6.75
N ILE A 649 15.39 -23.05 7.68
CA ILE A 649 15.63 -21.60 7.47
C ILE A 649 16.45 -21.38 6.18
N TYR A 650 17.41 -22.26 5.88
CA TYR A 650 18.23 -22.17 4.68
C TYR A 650 17.42 -22.29 3.38
N ALA A 651 16.42 -23.17 3.34
CA ALA A 651 15.57 -23.35 2.15
C ALA A 651 14.75 -22.08 1.87
N VAL A 652 14.17 -21.48 2.92
CA VAL A 652 13.46 -20.21 2.83
C VAL A 652 14.40 -19.10 2.32
N LYS A 653 15.60 -18.98 2.91
CA LYS A 653 16.58 -17.96 2.52
C LYS A 653 17.17 -18.15 1.11
N ARG A 654 17.23 -19.38 0.61
CA ARG A 654 17.68 -19.69 -0.77
C ARG A 654 16.59 -19.52 -1.83
N GLY A 655 15.36 -19.19 -1.43
CA GLY A 655 14.22 -19.10 -2.35
C GLY A 655 13.78 -20.46 -2.88
N GLU A 656 14.10 -21.54 -2.16
CA GLU A 656 13.66 -22.90 -2.51
C GLU A 656 12.20 -23.13 -2.10
N VAL A 657 11.65 -22.27 -1.24
CA VAL A 657 10.25 -22.27 -0.81
C VAL A 657 9.51 -21.13 -1.51
N PRO A 658 8.39 -21.38 -2.23
CA PRO A 658 7.60 -20.34 -2.86
C PRO A 658 7.04 -19.31 -1.85
N ALA A 659 6.76 -18.09 -2.31
CA ALA A 659 6.11 -17.07 -1.48
C ALA A 659 4.71 -17.51 -1.03
N ALA A 660 4.24 -17.02 0.11
CA ALA A 660 2.97 -17.38 0.77
C ALA A 660 2.84 -18.86 1.21
N THR A 661 3.85 -19.71 1.00
CA THR A 661 3.83 -21.12 1.44
C THR A 661 3.80 -21.24 2.95
N ALA A 662 2.91 -22.07 3.48
CA ALA A 662 2.86 -22.39 4.90
C ALA A 662 4.01 -23.32 5.27
N VAL A 663 4.83 -22.91 6.23
CA VAL A 663 6.05 -23.61 6.66
C VAL A 663 6.06 -23.82 8.16
N GLN A 664 6.74 -24.88 8.57
CA GLN A 664 7.13 -25.15 9.94
C GLN A 664 8.66 -25.12 10.01
N ILE A 665 9.21 -24.13 10.69
CA ILE A 665 10.66 -23.92 10.84
C ILE A 665 11.08 -23.97 12.31
N GLY A 666 12.24 -24.57 12.55
CA GLY A 666 12.85 -24.64 13.87
C GLY A 666 14.03 -23.67 14.01
N GLY A 667 14.27 -23.18 15.22
CA GLY A 667 15.45 -22.36 15.50
C GLY A 667 15.58 -21.98 16.97
N VAL A 668 16.68 -21.29 17.29
CA VAL A 668 16.85 -20.62 18.58
C VAL A 668 16.54 -19.15 18.41
N VAL A 669 15.74 -18.59 19.32
CA VAL A 669 15.40 -17.16 19.33
C VAL A 669 16.62 -16.35 19.72
N THR A 670 17.08 -15.45 18.84
CA THR A 670 18.31 -14.66 19.03
C THR A 670 18.05 -13.22 19.46
N ALA A 671 16.90 -12.65 19.08
CA ALA A 671 16.44 -11.31 19.43
C ALA A 671 14.91 -11.24 19.41
N VAL A 672 14.30 -10.41 20.26
CA VAL A 672 12.83 -10.21 20.35
C VAL A 672 12.55 -8.70 20.41
N VAL A 673 11.65 -8.22 19.57
CA VAL A 673 11.25 -6.81 19.48
C VAL A 673 10.34 -6.50 20.66
N PRO A 674 10.70 -5.53 21.55
CA PRO A 674 10.00 -5.34 22.82
C PRO A 674 8.51 -5.02 22.70
N VAL A 675 8.13 -4.21 21.71
CA VAL A 675 6.74 -3.71 21.58
C VAL A 675 5.82 -4.72 20.89
N THR A 676 6.30 -5.33 19.81
CA THR A 676 5.47 -6.18 18.94
C THR A 676 5.57 -7.67 19.28
N GLY A 677 6.63 -8.08 19.99
CA GLY A 677 6.95 -9.48 20.22
C GLY A 677 7.47 -10.22 18.99
N ASN A 678 7.64 -9.54 17.84
CA ASN A 678 8.32 -10.10 16.66
C ASN A 678 9.74 -10.53 17.02
N PHE A 679 10.32 -11.53 16.35
CA PHE A 679 11.63 -12.05 16.78
C PHE A 679 12.46 -12.61 15.63
N PHE A 680 13.75 -12.77 15.87
CA PHE A 680 14.67 -13.46 14.97
C PHE A 680 14.96 -14.86 15.45
N LEU A 681 14.98 -15.80 14.50
CA LEU A 681 15.43 -17.17 14.68
C LEU A 681 16.76 -17.39 13.99
N GLN A 682 17.59 -18.24 14.58
CA GLN A 682 18.78 -18.72 13.93
C GLN A 682 19.01 -20.21 14.19
N VAL A 683 19.45 -20.95 13.17
CA VAL A 683 19.80 -22.37 13.29
C VAL A 683 21.05 -22.51 14.17
N PRO A 684 20.99 -23.25 15.30
CA PRO A 684 22.16 -23.46 16.14
C PRO A 684 23.13 -24.43 15.46
N SER A 685 24.44 -24.26 15.67
CA SER A 685 25.47 -25.12 15.08
C SER A 685 25.42 -26.59 15.51
N SER A 686 24.64 -26.89 16.57
CA SER A 686 24.35 -28.24 17.05
C SER A 686 23.18 -28.91 16.33
N ALA A 687 22.38 -28.18 15.54
CA ALA A 687 21.26 -28.75 14.79
C ALA A 687 21.75 -29.60 13.62
N ALA A 688 21.01 -30.67 13.31
CA ALA A 688 21.36 -31.58 12.22
C ALA A 688 21.31 -30.91 10.83
N GLU A 689 20.49 -29.87 10.68
CA GLU A 689 20.29 -29.12 9.44
C GLU A 689 21.33 -28.00 9.22
N TYR A 690 22.22 -27.74 10.18
CA TYR A 690 23.17 -26.63 10.11
C TYR A 690 24.24 -26.86 9.02
N THR A 691 24.22 -26.05 7.97
CA THR A 691 25.19 -26.10 6.85
C THR A 691 26.25 -24.99 6.92
N GLY A 692 26.09 -24.03 7.84
CA GLY A 692 26.98 -22.88 7.98
C GLY A 692 26.24 -21.64 8.50
N PRO A 693 26.97 -20.56 8.83
CA PRO A 693 26.35 -19.36 9.39
C PRO A 693 25.56 -18.54 8.37
N GLU A 694 25.96 -18.56 7.10
CA GLU A 694 25.26 -17.84 6.03
C GLU A 694 23.89 -18.46 5.80
N GLN A 695 22.86 -17.63 5.69
CA GLN A 695 21.45 -17.99 5.50
C GLN A 695 20.86 -18.79 6.68
N SER A 696 21.51 -18.75 7.85
CA SER A 696 21.05 -19.48 9.04
C SER A 696 20.01 -18.73 9.86
N GLY A 697 19.72 -17.47 9.54
CA GLY A 697 18.82 -16.60 10.31
C GLY A 697 17.55 -16.22 9.55
N LEU A 698 16.45 -15.93 10.25
CA LEU A 698 15.18 -15.48 9.67
C LEU A 698 14.39 -14.61 10.63
N PHE A 699 13.67 -13.62 10.10
CA PHE A 699 12.73 -12.81 10.87
C PHE A 699 11.33 -13.46 10.93
N VAL A 700 10.69 -13.37 12.09
CA VAL A 700 9.32 -13.86 12.33
C VAL A 700 8.43 -12.69 12.75
N PHE A 701 7.42 -12.41 11.93
CA PHE A 701 6.42 -11.37 12.13
C PHE A 701 5.12 -11.95 12.69
N LEU A 702 4.79 -11.61 13.94
CA LEU A 702 3.60 -12.09 14.64
C LEU A 702 2.33 -11.32 14.29
N GLY A 703 2.44 -10.04 13.88
CA GLY A 703 1.28 -9.15 13.68
C GLY A 703 0.62 -8.72 15.01
N SER A 704 -0.35 -7.80 14.93
CA SER A 704 -1.07 -7.31 16.11
C SER A 704 -2.02 -8.39 16.66
N GLY A 705 -1.69 -8.95 17.84
CA GLY A 705 -2.64 -9.70 18.66
C GLY A 705 -2.77 -11.22 18.43
N GLN A 706 -1.82 -11.89 17.76
CA GLN A 706 -1.97 -13.32 17.38
C GLN A 706 -1.40 -14.33 18.39
N VAL A 707 -0.46 -13.96 19.28
CA VAL A 707 0.15 -14.92 20.24
C VAL A 707 0.06 -14.40 21.68
N ALA A 708 -0.52 -15.21 22.57
CA ALA A 708 -0.79 -14.82 23.96
C ALA A 708 0.48 -14.59 24.82
N THR A 709 1.64 -15.08 24.39
CA THR A 709 2.94 -14.84 25.05
C THR A 709 4.08 -14.97 24.03
N PRO A 710 4.81 -13.88 23.70
CA PRO A 710 5.98 -13.95 22.82
C PRO A 710 7.09 -14.85 23.41
N PRO A 711 7.95 -15.45 22.57
CA PRO A 711 9.05 -16.25 23.08
C PRO A 711 10.13 -15.34 23.69
N THR A 712 11.01 -15.93 24.48
CA THR A 712 12.17 -15.25 25.08
C THR A 712 13.46 -15.60 24.34
N VAL A 713 14.45 -14.72 24.40
CA VAL A 713 15.78 -14.97 23.82
C VAL A 713 16.38 -16.24 24.44
N GLY A 714 16.84 -17.16 23.59
CA GLY A 714 17.35 -18.48 23.98
C GLY A 714 16.28 -19.58 24.04
N ASP A 715 15.02 -19.29 23.74
CA ASP A 715 14.04 -20.34 23.49
C ASP A 715 14.33 -21.07 22.18
N GLN A 716 14.33 -22.40 22.24
CA GLN A 716 14.30 -23.25 21.06
C GLN A 716 12.84 -23.45 20.67
N VAL A 717 12.47 -22.99 19.50
CA VAL A 717 11.07 -22.96 19.06
C VAL A 717 10.87 -23.68 17.73
N ILE A 718 9.62 -24.11 17.53
CA ILE A 718 9.07 -24.43 16.22
C ILE A 718 8.00 -23.38 15.92
N VAL A 719 8.09 -22.77 14.74
CA VAL A 719 7.14 -21.76 14.26
C VAL A 719 6.43 -22.31 13.03
N SER A 720 5.11 -22.35 13.07
CA SER A 720 4.26 -22.55 11.90
C SER A 720 3.70 -21.20 11.44
N GLY A 721 3.90 -20.85 10.18
CA GLY A 721 3.42 -19.60 9.57
C GLY A 721 3.64 -19.61 8.07
N ARG A 722 3.51 -18.48 7.37
CA ARG A 722 3.69 -18.37 5.92
C ARG A 722 4.93 -17.58 5.53
N VAL A 723 5.67 -18.07 4.54
CA VAL A 723 6.82 -17.36 3.95
C VAL A 723 6.34 -16.09 3.26
N ASN A 724 7.00 -14.97 3.51
CA ASN A 724 6.69 -13.69 2.89
C ASN A 724 7.98 -12.93 2.58
N ASP A 725 7.94 -12.10 1.53
CA ASP A 725 9.01 -11.17 1.18
C ASP A 725 8.47 -9.75 1.32
N PHE A 726 8.86 -9.08 2.40
CA PHE A 726 8.36 -7.75 2.72
C PHE A 726 9.45 -6.72 2.46
N PHE A 727 9.33 -5.99 1.36
CA PHE A 727 10.33 -5.00 0.91
C PHE A 727 11.76 -5.56 0.83
N GLY A 728 11.93 -6.79 0.34
CA GLY A 728 13.24 -7.45 0.20
C GLY A 728 13.71 -8.21 1.44
N GLN A 729 12.95 -8.17 2.55
CA GLN A 729 13.19 -9.00 3.73
C GLN A 729 12.41 -10.30 3.65
N LYS A 730 13.13 -11.42 3.56
CA LYS A 730 12.53 -12.76 3.69
C LYS A 730 12.19 -13.05 5.15
N GLN A 731 10.92 -13.30 5.41
CA GLN A 731 10.38 -13.51 6.76
C GLN A 731 9.29 -14.60 6.79
N VAL A 732 8.94 -15.08 7.97
CA VAL A 732 7.69 -15.83 8.22
C VAL A 732 6.69 -14.90 8.87
N SER A 733 5.46 -14.86 8.35
CA SER A 733 4.34 -14.05 8.83
C SER A 733 3.08 -14.91 8.98
N GLN A 734 1.95 -14.33 9.42
CA GLN A 734 0.70 -15.09 9.66
C GLN A 734 0.94 -16.35 10.51
N VAL A 735 1.64 -16.17 11.63
CA VAL A 735 2.04 -17.28 12.50
C VAL A 735 0.80 -17.95 13.09
N SER A 736 0.57 -19.21 12.71
CA SER A 736 -0.57 -20.03 13.15
C SER A 736 -0.27 -20.81 14.42
N ALA A 737 1.00 -21.17 14.65
CA ALA A 737 1.43 -21.83 15.87
C ALA A 737 2.88 -21.45 16.23
N LEU A 738 3.12 -21.30 17.53
CA LEU A 738 4.46 -21.14 18.10
C LEU A 738 4.60 -22.12 19.27
N GLN A 739 5.55 -23.05 19.16
CA GLN A 739 5.84 -24.02 20.20
C GLN A 739 7.24 -23.82 20.76
N VAL A 740 7.35 -23.54 22.05
CA VAL A 740 8.63 -23.58 22.77
C VAL A 740 8.97 -25.02 23.14
N LEU A 741 10.06 -25.55 22.61
CA LEU A 741 10.54 -26.90 22.87
C LEU A 741 11.41 -26.97 24.13
N ALA A 742 12.27 -25.96 24.32
CA ALA A 742 13.17 -25.82 25.45
C ALA A 742 13.55 -24.34 25.63
N SER A 743 13.88 -23.95 26.85
CA SER A 743 14.31 -22.58 27.19
C SER A 743 15.75 -22.57 27.69
N GLY A 744 16.45 -21.45 27.47
CA GLY A 744 17.83 -21.25 27.93
C GLY A 744 18.89 -21.93 27.06
N ALA A 745 18.60 -22.18 25.78
CA ALA A 745 19.60 -22.59 24.81
C ALA A 745 20.65 -21.49 24.61
N GLU A 746 21.91 -21.90 24.38
CA GLU A 746 22.97 -20.97 24.06
C GLU A 746 22.71 -20.33 22.69
N ARG A 747 22.81 -18.99 22.61
CA ARG A 747 22.66 -18.28 21.33
C ARG A 747 23.78 -18.70 20.37
N PRO A 748 23.50 -18.84 19.06
CA PRO A 748 24.55 -19.03 18.07
C PRO A 748 25.65 -17.96 18.20
N ALA A 749 26.90 -18.41 18.10
CA ALA A 749 28.04 -17.52 18.15
C ALA A 749 27.96 -16.52 16.99
N PRO A 750 28.25 -15.22 17.23
CA PRO A 750 28.17 -14.23 16.19
C PRO A 750 29.25 -14.45 15.12
N VAL A 751 28.90 -14.15 13.88
CA VAL A 751 29.82 -14.20 12.74
C VAL A 751 30.59 -12.89 12.68
N VAL A 752 31.92 -12.97 12.64
CA VAL A 752 32.74 -11.78 12.41
C VAL A 752 32.70 -11.40 10.94
N ALA A 753 32.42 -10.13 10.65
CA ALA A 753 32.39 -9.55 9.30
C ALA A 753 32.94 -8.11 9.33
N THR A 754 33.30 -7.58 8.17
CA THR A 754 33.66 -6.15 8.05
C THR A 754 32.42 -5.31 7.69
N PRO A 755 32.37 -4.02 8.03
CA PRO A 755 31.25 -3.15 7.63
C PRO A 755 30.96 -3.15 6.11
N GLU A 756 31.99 -3.27 5.27
CA GLU A 756 31.85 -3.32 3.79
C GLU A 756 31.20 -4.62 3.30
N GLU A 757 31.43 -5.75 3.98
CA GLU A 757 30.82 -7.02 3.61
C GLU A 757 29.31 -7.04 3.85
N VAL A 758 28.84 -6.31 4.87
CA VAL A 758 27.46 -6.40 5.38
C VAL A 758 26.61 -5.13 5.21
N SER A 759 27.19 -4.03 4.75
CA SER A 759 26.42 -2.84 4.36
C SER A 759 25.55 -3.11 3.13
N THR A 760 24.61 -2.20 2.82
CA THR A 760 23.71 -2.33 1.65
C THR A 760 24.52 -2.53 0.36
N GLY A 761 24.27 -3.64 -0.36
CA GLY A 761 25.02 -4.02 -1.57
C GLY A 761 26.35 -4.74 -1.32
N GLY A 762 26.73 -4.95 -0.05
CA GLY A 762 27.92 -5.71 0.34
C GLY A 762 27.85 -7.20 -0.01
N ALA A 763 29.00 -7.83 -0.20
CA ALA A 763 29.12 -9.20 -0.72
C ALA A 763 28.48 -10.28 0.17
N ARG A 764 28.30 -10.01 1.47
CA ARG A 764 27.73 -10.94 2.46
C ARG A 764 26.46 -10.42 3.11
N ALA A 765 25.95 -9.25 2.71
CA ALA A 765 24.79 -8.62 3.33
C ALA A 765 23.54 -9.48 3.25
N ALA A 766 23.19 -9.97 2.06
CA ALA A 766 22.05 -10.88 1.88
C ALA A 766 22.29 -12.26 2.53
N ALA A 767 23.53 -12.75 2.49
CA ALA A 767 23.90 -14.04 3.06
C ALA A 767 23.85 -14.04 4.59
N LEU A 768 24.06 -12.91 5.26
CA LEU A 768 24.03 -12.79 6.71
C LEU A 768 22.76 -12.12 7.26
N GLU A 769 21.76 -11.87 6.41
CA GLU A 769 20.49 -11.31 6.86
C GLU A 769 19.77 -12.26 7.84
N GLY A 770 19.38 -11.74 9.00
CA GLY A 770 18.80 -12.47 10.14
C GLY A 770 19.84 -13.18 11.02
N VAL A 771 21.12 -13.13 10.66
CA VAL A 771 22.21 -13.80 11.37
C VAL A 771 22.81 -12.84 12.40
N ARG A 772 23.19 -13.37 13.57
CA ARG A 772 23.93 -12.59 14.56
C ARG A 772 25.37 -12.37 14.09
N ILE A 773 25.79 -11.12 13.96
CA ILE A 773 27.13 -10.74 13.51
C ILE A 773 27.84 -9.86 14.54
N CYS A 774 29.15 -9.73 14.40
CA CYS A 774 29.94 -8.68 15.03
C CYS A 774 30.85 -8.02 13.98
N VAL A 775 30.96 -6.70 14.05
CA VAL A 775 32.03 -5.93 13.42
C VAL A 775 33.02 -5.50 14.51
N GLU A 776 34.30 -5.52 14.19
CA GLU A 776 35.38 -5.25 15.14
C GLU A 776 36.11 -3.97 14.76
N ASP A 777 36.57 -3.22 15.77
CA ASP A 777 37.37 -2.00 15.64
C ASP A 777 36.80 -1.00 14.62
N VAL A 778 35.53 -0.62 14.80
CA VAL A 778 34.80 0.28 13.89
C VAL A 778 34.66 1.68 14.46
N GLU A 779 34.63 2.67 13.57
CA GLU A 779 34.44 4.09 13.88
C GLU A 779 33.06 4.55 13.38
N VAL A 780 32.40 5.43 14.14
CA VAL A 780 31.18 6.12 13.72
C VAL A 780 31.53 7.19 12.67
N THR A 781 31.06 7.00 11.44
CA THR A 781 31.36 7.87 10.29
C THR A 781 30.20 8.79 9.90
N ALA A 782 28.99 8.55 10.43
CA ALA A 782 27.87 9.49 10.36
C ALA A 782 26.91 9.25 11.53
N VAL A 783 26.22 10.31 11.95
CA VAL A 783 25.09 10.27 12.90
C VAL A 783 23.86 10.79 12.17
N GLU A 784 22.69 10.22 12.45
CA GLU A 784 21.42 10.58 11.79
C GLU A 784 21.52 10.55 10.24
N PRO A 785 21.87 9.39 9.64
CA PRO A 785 21.87 9.27 8.19
C PRO A 785 20.47 9.56 7.62
N PRO A 786 20.37 10.04 6.35
CA PRO A 786 19.08 10.36 5.74
C PRO A 786 18.08 9.19 5.84
N PRO A 787 16.80 9.45 6.16
CA PRO A 787 15.77 8.43 6.25
C PRO A 787 15.69 7.60 4.97
N GLY A 788 15.63 6.27 5.10
CA GLY A 788 15.27 5.40 3.99
C GLY A 788 13.79 5.54 3.61
N PRO A 789 13.36 4.93 2.49
CA PRO A 789 11.94 4.82 2.16
C PRO A 789 11.14 4.22 3.31
N GLY A 790 10.11 4.93 3.79
CA GLY A 790 9.29 4.50 4.93
C GLY A 790 9.82 4.91 6.31
N GLU A 791 10.94 5.62 6.36
CA GLU A 791 11.48 6.19 7.60
C GLU A 791 11.23 7.69 7.65
N MET A 792 11.04 8.21 8.86
CA MET A 792 10.96 9.64 9.12
C MET A 792 12.13 10.03 10.02
N ALA A 793 12.68 11.22 9.80
CA ALA A 793 13.72 11.77 10.68
C ALA A 793 13.08 12.31 11.98
N PRO A 794 13.78 12.29 13.13
CA PRO A 794 15.11 11.69 13.33
C PRO A 794 15.05 10.16 13.24
N THR A 795 16.07 9.56 12.62
CA THR A 795 16.10 8.10 12.42
C THR A 795 16.65 7.37 13.63
N LEU A 796 17.33 8.07 14.55
CA LEU A 796 18.06 7.49 15.69
C LEU A 796 19.12 6.46 15.27
N GLU A 797 19.56 6.53 14.01
CA GLU A 797 20.59 5.68 13.44
C GLU A 797 21.96 6.36 13.45
N PHE A 798 22.99 5.53 13.38
CA PHE A 798 24.35 5.98 13.06
C PHE A 798 25.02 5.03 12.06
N VAL A 799 26.08 5.49 11.41
CA VAL A 799 26.82 4.70 10.42
C VAL A 799 28.20 4.40 10.98
N VAL A 800 28.62 3.14 10.86
CA VAL A 800 29.98 2.71 11.19
C VAL A 800 30.75 2.22 9.97
N GLY A 801 32.05 2.50 9.97
CA GLY A 801 32.95 2.13 8.87
C GLY A 801 32.51 2.74 7.54
N ALA A 802 32.54 1.94 6.46
CA ALA A 802 32.30 2.45 5.11
C ALA A 802 30.85 2.91 4.86
N ALA A 803 29.85 2.17 5.38
CA ALA A 803 28.42 2.46 5.14
C ALA A 803 27.44 1.62 5.99
N LEU A 804 27.89 0.88 7.02
CA LEU A 804 26.97 0.02 7.78
C LEU A 804 26.12 0.86 8.73
N ARG A 805 24.81 0.91 8.49
CA ARG A 805 23.86 1.55 9.41
C ARG A 805 23.66 0.69 10.65
N VAL A 806 23.59 1.34 11.81
CA VAL A 806 23.27 0.76 13.10
C VAL A 806 21.97 1.41 13.56
N ASN A 807 20.99 0.58 13.88
CA ASN A 807 19.61 1.00 14.10
C ASN A 807 19.13 0.62 15.50
N ASP A 808 17.99 1.16 15.90
CA ASP A 808 17.48 1.15 17.28
C ASP A 808 16.36 0.12 17.54
N LEU A 809 16.07 -0.78 16.60
CA LEU A 809 14.91 -1.67 16.65
C LEU A 809 14.77 -2.47 17.96
N PHE A 810 15.90 -2.94 18.50
CA PHE A 810 15.96 -3.66 19.78
C PHE A 810 16.56 -2.82 20.91
N PHE A 811 17.48 -1.94 20.58
CA PHE A 811 18.24 -1.16 21.55
C PHE A 811 18.72 0.14 20.92
N ALA A 812 18.12 1.25 21.36
CA ALA A 812 18.62 2.59 21.04
C ALA A 812 19.92 2.86 21.82
N VAL A 813 20.96 3.29 21.10
CA VAL A 813 22.19 3.79 21.74
C VAL A 813 21.95 5.22 22.17
N VAL A 814 21.61 5.42 23.44
CA VAL A 814 21.30 6.74 24.02
C VAL A 814 22.33 7.13 25.09
N PRO A 815 22.96 8.33 24.99
CA PRO A 815 22.88 9.27 23.87
C PRO A 815 23.48 8.68 22.57
N PRO A 816 23.09 9.18 21.37
CA PRO A 816 23.67 8.73 20.11
C PRO A 816 25.20 8.89 20.13
N PRO A 817 25.96 7.93 19.57
CA PRO A 817 27.41 7.99 19.61
C PRO A 817 27.93 9.16 18.79
N ALA A 818 29.02 9.78 19.23
CA ALA A 818 29.56 10.96 18.54
C ALA A 818 30.23 10.57 17.22
N LEU A 819 30.25 11.50 16.25
CA LEU A 819 31.05 11.34 15.03
C LEU A 819 32.53 11.10 15.42
N GLY A 820 33.12 10.01 14.92
CA GLY A 820 34.48 9.57 15.26
C GLY A 820 34.57 8.63 16.48
N GLU A 821 33.46 8.34 17.16
CA GLU A 821 33.47 7.37 18.27
C GLU A 821 33.85 5.96 17.80
N HIS A 822 34.65 5.25 18.59
CA HIS A 822 35.08 3.89 18.26
C HIS A 822 34.34 2.84 19.08
N PHE A 823 34.07 1.70 18.46
CA PHE A 823 33.67 0.46 19.10
C PHE A 823 34.73 -0.62 18.82
N ASN A 824 35.29 -1.23 19.87
CA ASN A 824 36.16 -2.41 19.71
C ASN A 824 35.37 -3.57 19.11
N THR A 825 34.10 -3.68 19.50
CA THR A 825 33.17 -4.70 18.99
C THR A 825 31.77 -4.13 19.01
N LEU A 826 31.08 -4.27 17.88
CA LEU A 826 29.69 -3.91 17.73
C LEU A 826 28.96 -5.13 17.16
N CYS A 827 28.07 -5.71 17.95
CA CYS A 827 27.35 -6.92 17.60
C CYS A 827 25.85 -6.67 17.50
N GLY A 828 25.14 -7.60 16.87
CA GLY A 828 23.70 -7.51 16.70
C GLY A 828 23.19 -8.50 15.68
N VAL A 829 21.89 -8.45 15.37
CA VAL A 829 21.32 -9.18 14.25
C VAL A 829 21.37 -8.28 13.01
N LEU A 830 21.85 -8.79 11.88
CA LEU A 830 21.83 -8.03 10.63
C LEU A 830 20.42 -8.11 10.02
N ARG A 831 19.80 -6.97 9.70
CA ARG A 831 18.44 -6.87 9.16
C ARG A 831 18.45 -6.06 7.87
N PHE A 832 17.67 -6.48 6.87
CA PHE A 832 17.35 -5.62 5.74
C PHE A 832 16.00 -4.94 5.99
N ALA A 833 15.95 -3.60 5.95
CA ALA A 833 14.73 -2.84 6.13
C ALA A 833 14.84 -1.48 5.46
N ASN A 834 13.74 -0.97 4.90
CA ASN A 834 13.65 0.38 4.33
C ASN A 834 14.77 0.66 3.31
N GLY A 835 15.04 -0.33 2.45
CA GLY A 835 16.08 -0.28 1.42
C GLY A 835 17.52 -0.37 1.92
N ASN A 836 17.76 -0.68 3.20
CA ASN A 836 19.10 -0.68 3.79
C ASN A 836 19.40 -1.95 4.61
N SER A 837 20.66 -2.40 4.58
CA SER A 837 21.19 -3.38 5.53
C SER A 837 21.63 -2.67 6.81
N LYS A 838 21.07 -3.10 7.95
CA LYS A 838 21.18 -2.46 9.26
C LYS A 838 21.63 -3.48 10.30
N LEU A 839 22.57 -3.10 11.16
CA LEU A 839 22.94 -3.88 12.33
C LEU A 839 22.04 -3.48 13.50
N GLU A 840 21.40 -4.46 14.13
CA GLU A 840 20.42 -4.25 15.21
C GLU A 840 20.99 -4.81 16.54
N PRO A 841 21.63 -3.98 17.39
CA PRO A 841 22.16 -4.41 18.68
C PRO A 841 21.03 -4.87 19.61
N THR A 842 21.19 -5.99 20.31
CA THR A 842 20.13 -6.53 21.20
C THR A 842 20.19 -5.99 22.63
N GLY A 843 21.18 -5.16 22.92
CA GLY A 843 21.39 -4.55 24.23
C GLY A 843 22.84 -4.12 24.43
N ARG A 844 23.11 -3.48 25.57
CA ARG A 844 24.44 -2.93 25.90
C ARG A 844 25.60 -3.95 25.85
N ALA A 845 25.32 -5.23 26.09
CA ALA A 845 26.35 -6.28 26.01
C ALA A 845 26.87 -6.53 24.58
N ASP A 846 26.14 -6.07 23.56
CA ASP A 846 26.56 -6.12 22.16
C ASP A 846 27.46 -4.93 21.78
N LEU A 847 27.66 -3.98 22.69
CA LEU A 847 28.46 -2.78 22.49
C LEU A 847 29.71 -2.82 23.38
N SER A 848 30.88 -2.85 22.76
CA SER A 848 32.17 -2.70 23.43
C SER A 848 32.82 -1.41 22.97
N GLN A 849 32.70 -0.34 23.77
CA GLN A 849 33.26 0.97 23.42
C GLN A 849 34.79 0.97 23.38
N GLY A 850 35.33 1.65 22.37
CA GLY A 850 36.73 1.99 22.23
C GLY A 850 37.14 3.15 23.16
N PRO A 851 38.37 3.64 23.03
CA PRO A 851 38.86 4.75 23.85
C PRO A 851 38.08 6.05 23.53
N PRO A 852 37.79 6.92 24.52
CA PRO A 852 36.89 8.06 24.36
C PRO A 852 37.44 9.17 23.44
N GLN A 853 36.56 9.94 22.80
CA GLN A 853 36.86 11.06 21.91
C GLN A 853 36.72 12.41 22.64
N LEU A 854 37.44 13.45 22.20
CA LEU A 854 37.27 14.83 22.68
C LEU A 854 36.02 15.48 22.05
N LEU A 855 34.98 15.76 22.84
CA LEU A 855 33.76 16.41 22.37
C LEU A 855 33.89 17.93 22.26
N GLY A 856 34.53 18.56 23.24
CA GLY A 856 34.69 20.01 23.25
C GLY A 856 34.82 20.64 24.63
N PHE A 857 34.50 21.93 24.70
CA PHE A 857 34.42 22.67 25.95
C PHE A 857 32.98 23.00 26.31
N GLU A 858 32.67 23.00 27.60
CA GLU A 858 31.40 23.51 28.12
C GLU A 858 31.66 24.39 29.35
N PRO A 859 31.01 25.57 29.46
CA PRO A 859 30.23 26.23 28.42
C PRO A 859 31.12 26.92 27.38
N MET A 860 30.58 27.17 26.17
CA MET A 860 31.34 27.75 25.03
C MET A 860 31.82 29.19 25.26
N GLU A 861 31.23 29.90 26.22
CA GLU A 861 31.65 31.23 26.61
C GLU A 861 31.83 31.33 28.12
N THR A 862 33.06 31.67 28.52
CA THR A 862 33.38 31.90 29.93
C THR A 862 34.19 33.17 30.09
N LEU A 863 34.32 33.59 31.34
CA LEU A 863 35.02 34.80 31.69
C LEU A 863 35.83 34.60 32.96
N VAL A 864 36.95 35.30 33.03
CA VAL A 864 37.92 35.18 34.11
C VAL A 864 38.50 36.54 34.44
N ARG A 865 38.69 36.80 35.73
CA ARG A 865 39.29 38.04 36.21
C ARG A 865 40.80 37.88 36.35
N VAL A 866 41.56 38.89 35.94
CA VAL A 866 43.02 38.97 36.17
C VAL A 866 43.30 38.80 37.67
N GLY A 867 44.13 37.83 38.01
CA GLY A 867 44.29 37.39 39.39
C GLY A 867 44.94 36.00 39.54
N PRO A 868 44.81 35.37 40.71
CA PRO A 868 45.39 34.05 40.96
C PRO A 868 44.78 32.98 40.05
N GLU A 869 45.43 31.81 40.01
CA GLU A 869 44.94 30.62 39.29
C GLU A 869 43.49 30.30 39.68
N THR A 870 42.63 30.14 38.68
CA THR A 870 41.20 29.87 38.87
C THR A 870 40.62 29.15 37.66
N VAL A 871 39.34 28.76 37.73
CA VAL A 871 38.59 28.19 36.61
C VAL A 871 37.74 29.31 36.01
N PRO A 872 37.78 29.56 34.68
CA PRO A 872 36.85 30.47 34.02
C PRO A 872 35.42 30.00 34.27
N VAL A 873 34.51 30.95 34.51
CA VAL A 873 33.10 30.64 34.73
C VAL A 873 32.25 31.37 33.71
N SER A 874 31.15 30.77 33.28
CA SER A 874 30.11 31.49 32.54
C SER A 874 29.33 32.41 33.48
N LEU A 875 28.46 33.24 32.91
CA LEU A 875 27.67 34.16 33.75
C LEU A 875 26.65 33.42 34.64
N ASP A 876 26.13 32.28 34.21
CA ASP A 876 25.30 31.35 35.02
C ASP A 876 26.15 30.51 36.00
N GLY A 877 27.47 30.73 36.02
CA GLY A 877 28.42 30.21 36.99
C GLY A 877 28.82 28.75 36.82
N ARG A 878 28.62 28.20 35.62
CA ARG A 878 29.19 26.91 35.25
C ARG A 878 30.71 27.07 35.01
N PRO A 879 31.55 26.21 35.62
CA PRO A 879 32.98 26.23 35.37
C PRO A 879 33.31 25.72 33.97
N LEU A 880 34.33 26.29 33.33
CA LEU A 880 34.85 25.81 32.05
C LEU A 880 35.41 24.39 32.21
N ARG A 881 34.87 23.47 31.42
CA ARG A 881 35.26 22.07 31.37
C ARG A 881 35.63 21.66 29.97
N VAL A 882 36.40 20.60 29.86
CA VAL A 882 36.60 19.82 28.64
C VAL A 882 35.89 18.48 28.76
N LEU A 883 35.26 18.02 27.68
CA LEU A 883 34.36 16.87 27.67
C LEU A 883 34.85 15.76 26.74
N LEU A 884 34.59 14.51 27.15
CA LEU A 884 34.84 13.30 26.40
C LEU A 884 33.53 12.59 26.04
N SER A 885 33.54 11.81 24.95
CA SER A 885 32.38 11.00 24.50
C SER A 885 32.05 9.84 25.44
N GLY A 886 32.96 9.51 26.36
CA GLY A 886 32.80 8.45 27.34
C GLY A 886 33.76 8.59 28.51
N PRO A 887 33.66 7.71 29.53
CA PRO A 887 34.54 7.75 30.69
C PRO A 887 35.99 7.45 30.28
N ALA A 888 36.94 8.22 30.82
CA ALA A 888 38.35 8.00 30.61
C ALA A 888 38.77 6.60 31.11
N GLY A 889 39.67 5.94 30.37
CA GLY A 889 40.17 4.62 30.71
C GLY A 889 40.89 4.55 32.07
N PRO A 890 41.32 3.37 32.52
CA PRO A 890 41.90 3.16 33.86
C PRO A 890 43.12 4.04 34.21
N GLY A 891 43.79 4.62 33.22
CA GLY A 891 44.92 5.55 33.38
C GLY A 891 44.57 7.04 33.34
N GLY A 892 43.29 7.40 33.10
CA GLY A 892 42.88 8.75 32.73
C GLY A 892 43.24 9.13 31.29
N GLU A 893 42.75 10.28 30.82
CA GLU A 893 43.04 10.83 29.50
C GLU A 893 43.69 12.20 29.62
N THR A 894 44.82 12.43 28.95
CA THR A 894 45.51 13.73 28.98
C THR A 894 45.12 14.54 27.75
N ILE A 895 44.57 15.74 27.98
CA ILE A 895 44.15 16.68 26.96
C ILE A 895 45.20 17.79 26.84
N ASP A 896 45.70 18.00 25.63
CA ASP A 896 46.58 19.12 25.33
C ASP A 896 45.74 20.38 25.13
N VAL A 897 45.75 21.28 26.11
CA VAL A 897 45.03 22.56 26.04
C VAL A 897 46.03 23.71 25.90
N SER A 898 45.81 24.57 24.91
CA SER A 898 46.64 25.73 24.60
C SER A 898 45.82 27.02 24.52
N SER A 899 46.49 28.17 24.70
CA SER A 899 45.89 29.50 24.64
C SER A 899 46.44 30.27 23.45
N GLY A 900 45.57 30.91 22.68
CA GLY A 900 45.95 31.78 21.55
C GLY A 900 46.69 33.06 21.96
N ALA A 901 46.66 33.41 23.26
CA ALA A 901 47.38 34.57 23.81
C ALA A 901 48.01 34.21 25.18
N PRO A 902 49.09 33.41 25.21
CA PRO A 902 49.66 32.87 26.44
C PRO A 902 50.32 33.94 27.33
N LEU A 903 50.53 35.18 26.86
CA LEU A 903 51.00 36.29 27.69
C LEU A 903 49.87 36.97 28.49
N VAL A 904 48.61 36.69 28.14
CA VAL A 904 47.39 37.24 28.76
C VAL A 904 46.73 36.17 29.62
N LEU A 905 46.60 34.94 29.10
CA LEU A 905 45.92 33.82 29.74
C LEU A 905 46.72 32.52 29.51
N THR A 906 47.22 31.90 30.58
CA THR A 906 47.94 30.61 30.50
C THR A 906 47.15 29.46 31.10
N ILE A 907 47.28 28.26 30.54
CA ILE A 907 46.70 27.02 31.11
C ILE A 907 47.54 26.55 32.30
N VAL A 908 46.89 26.09 33.37
CA VAL A 908 47.54 25.63 34.61
C VAL A 908 47.63 24.10 34.63
N GLY A 909 48.84 23.58 34.46
CA GLY A 909 49.13 22.15 34.53
C GLY A 909 48.62 21.34 33.32
N PRO A 910 48.86 20.01 33.30
CA PRO A 910 48.24 19.12 32.33
C PRO A 910 46.75 18.97 32.64
N VAL A 911 45.90 19.06 31.63
CA VAL A 911 44.46 18.85 31.76
C VAL A 911 44.22 17.35 31.63
N VAL A 912 43.93 16.67 32.75
CA VAL A 912 43.75 15.21 32.78
C VAL A 912 42.34 14.88 33.22
N VAL A 913 41.58 14.19 32.38
CA VAL A 913 40.30 13.60 32.75
C VAL A 913 40.56 12.33 33.56
N PRO A 914 40.15 12.26 34.85
CA PRO A 914 40.41 11.11 35.70
C PRO A 914 39.72 9.84 35.20
N ALA A 915 40.29 8.67 35.51
CA ALA A 915 39.69 7.38 35.16
C ALA A 915 38.23 7.28 35.65
N GLY A 916 37.32 6.88 34.76
CA GLY A 916 35.89 6.80 35.05
C GLY A 916 35.09 8.09 34.87
N GLU A 917 35.76 9.24 34.70
CA GLU A 917 35.12 10.54 34.46
C GLU A 917 35.07 10.86 32.96
N SER A 918 34.08 11.62 32.51
CA SER A 918 33.95 12.07 31.11
C SER A 918 34.24 13.56 30.93
N SER A 919 34.59 14.30 31.99
CA SER A 919 34.95 15.71 31.89
C SER A 919 35.93 16.15 32.98
N VAL A 920 36.61 17.26 32.76
CA VAL A 920 37.44 17.91 33.79
C VAL A 920 37.45 19.43 33.63
N GLU A 921 37.55 20.15 34.74
CA GLU A 921 37.67 21.61 34.76
C GLU A 921 39.02 22.10 34.21
N VAL A 922 38.97 23.18 33.44
CA VAL A 922 40.15 23.80 32.82
C VAL A 922 40.61 24.98 33.68
N ARG A 923 41.70 24.79 34.43
CA ARG A 923 42.30 25.86 35.23
C ARG A 923 43.18 26.77 34.38
N VAL A 924 43.09 28.07 34.63
CA VAL A 924 43.85 29.10 33.93
C VAL A 924 44.47 30.09 34.92
N HIS A 925 45.47 30.82 34.45
CA HIS A 925 46.06 31.96 35.13
C HIS A 925 45.98 33.19 34.21
N ALA A 926 45.12 34.14 34.58
CA ALA A 926 44.94 35.39 33.86
C ALA A 926 45.95 36.44 34.35
N LEU A 927 46.99 36.71 33.54
CA LEU A 927 48.17 37.48 33.93
C LEU A 927 48.01 39.00 33.73
N SER A 928 47.25 39.41 32.72
CA SER A 928 47.05 40.82 32.38
C SER A 928 45.73 41.04 31.65
N ALA A 929 45.23 42.28 31.64
CA ALA A 929 44.05 42.63 30.85
C ALA A 929 44.42 42.72 29.35
N PRO A 930 43.53 42.29 28.43
CA PRO A 930 43.79 42.38 27.00
C PRO A 930 43.92 43.83 26.53
N ALA A 931 44.65 44.06 25.44
CA ALA A 931 44.92 45.39 24.88
C ALA A 931 43.64 46.10 24.40
N VAL A 932 42.62 45.32 24.02
CA VAL A 932 41.27 45.78 23.70
C VAL A 932 40.32 45.38 24.84
N PRO A 933 39.57 46.33 25.43
CA PRO A 933 38.53 45.99 26.40
C PRO A 933 37.50 45.02 25.78
N ASN A 934 37.18 43.93 26.47
CA ASN A 934 36.28 42.85 26.02
C ASN A 934 36.83 41.88 24.96
N ASP A 935 38.14 41.88 24.70
CA ASP A 935 38.75 40.89 23.81
C ASP A 935 38.58 39.46 24.37
N ARG A 936 38.33 38.50 23.48
CA ARG A 936 38.15 37.09 23.82
C ARG A 936 39.39 36.31 23.42
N ILE A 937 39.94 35.56 24.36
CA ILE A 937 41.12 34.71 24.13
C ILE A 937 40.64 33.32 23.75
N GLU A 938 41.05 32.83 22.58
CA GLU A 938 40.74 31.46 22.15
C GLU A 938 41.59 30.45 22.93
N LEU A 939 40.96 29.38 23.39
CA LEU A 939 41.63 28.18 23.88
C LEU A 939 41.40 27.03 22.89
N THR A 940 42.41 26.22 22.65
CA THR A 940 42.35 25.03 21.78
C THR A 940 42.70 23.80 22.59
N ALA A 941 41.80 22.81 22.64
CA ALA A 941 42.03 21.48 23.20
C ALA A 941 42.24 20.46 22.08
N SER A 942 43.17 19.53 22.27
CA SER A 942 43.36 18.37 21.39
C SER A 942 43.65 17.10 22.21
N LEU A 943 43.06 15.98 21.83
CA LEU A 943 43.35 14.66 22.41
C LEU A 943 44.02 13.78 21.35
N ALA A 944 45.35 13.86 21.22
CA ALA A 944 46.10 13.11 20.20
C ALA A 944 45.46 13.20 18.78
N ASP A 945 45.07 12.08 18.18
CA ASP A 945 44.31 11.94 16.93
C ASP A 945 42.78 11.83 17.13
N ARG A 946 42.31 11.88 18.38
CA ARG A 946 40.93 11.68 18.84
C ARG A 946 40.17 12.99 19.15
N GLY A 947 40.28 13.96 18.24
CA GLY A 947 39.49 15.21 18.27
C GLY A 947 40.25 16.48 18.66
N VAL A 948 39.72 17.62 18.18
CA VAL A 948 40.22 18.98 18.44
C VAL A 948 39.01 19.91 18.65
N ALA A 949 39.08 20.79 19.64
CA ALA A 949 38.01 21.74 19.94
C ALA A 949 38.55 23.11 20.34
N THR A 950 37.74 24.16 20.16
CA THR A 950 38.06 25.53 20.58
C THR A 950 36.95 26.16 21.43
N THR A 951 37.33 27.11 22.28
CA THR A 951 36.41 27.94 23.07
C THR A 951 36.98 29.33 23.27
N SER A 952 36.15 30.27 23.75
CA SER A 952 36.57 31.66 23.98
C SER A 952 36.42 32.06 25.45
N VAL A 953 37.47 32.67 26.01
CA VAL A 953 37.49 33.17 27.38
C VAL A 953 37.68 34.68 27.40
N ARG A 954 36.71 35.41 27.96
CA ARG A 954 36.81 36.86 28.14
C ARG A 954 37.59 37.19 29.42
N VAL A 955 38.72 37.87 29.28
CA VAL A 955 39.56 38.28 30.41
C VAL A 955 39.19 39.70 30.86
N VAL A 956 38.81 39.85 32.13
CA VAL A 956 38.43 41.16 32.72
C VAL A 956 39.50 41.68 33.69
N SER A 957 39.67 43.01 33.74
CA SER A 957 40.71 43.62 34.58
C SER A 957 40.47 43.35 36.08
N ALA A 958 41.55 43.39 36.87
CA ALA A 958 41.49 43.13 38.30
C ALA A 958 40.59 44.13 39.08
N ASP A 959 40.43 45.34 38.55
CA ASP A 959 39.71 46.48 39.13
C ASP A 959 38.31 46.72 38.52
N ALA A 960 37.87 45.90 37.55
CA ALA A 960 36.54 46.04 36.96
C ALA A 960 35.44 45.82 38.01
N VAL A 961 34.49 46.76 38.13
CA VAL A 961 33.39 46.71 39.10
C VAL A 961 32.14 46.14 38.41
N ALA A 962 31.43 45.24 39.09
CA ALA A 962 30.14 44.74 38.61
C ALA A 962 29.15 45.89 38.46
N THR A 963 28.31 45.86 37.42
CA THR A 963 27.32 46.92 37.16
C THR A 963 25.89 46.49 37.42
N THR A 964 25.65 45.20 37.58
CA THR A 964 24.34 44.62 37.85
C THR A 964 24.43 43.54 38.93
N LEU A 965 23.36 43.46 39.73
CA LEU A 965 23.10 42.42 40.72
C LEU A 965 21.65 41.98 40.48
N THR A 966 21.42 40.69 40.31
CA THR A 966 20.08 40.12 40.16
C THR A 966 19.83 39.07 41.25
N LEU A 967 18.55 38.81 41.53
CA LEU A 967 18.11 37.80 42.49
C LEU A 967 17.03 36.97 41.81
N THR A 968 17.29 35.68 41.62
CA THR A 968 16.39 34.76 40.90
C THR A 968 15.95 33.59 41.77
N PRO A 969 14.68 33.14 41.67
CA PRO A 969 13.61 33.75 40.87
C PRO A 969 13.14 35.09 41.45
N GLU A 970 12.47 35.93 40.64
CA GLU A 970 11.91 37.22 41.09
C GLU A 970 10.74 37.04 42.08
N SER A 971 10.09 35.87 42.04
CA SER A 971 9.05 35.43 42.98
C SER A 971 9.16 33.92 43.22
N VAL A 972 8.88 33.44 44.44
CA VAL A 972 8.85 32.00 44.76
C VAL A 972 7.84 31.68 45.87
N ASP A 973 7.11 30.57 45.70
CA ASP A 973 6.21 30.02 46.71
C ASP A 973 6.95 28.97 47.55
N VAL A 974 6.77 29.00 48.88
CA VAL A 974 7.47 28.11 49.81
C VAL A 974 6.48 27.58 50.83
N ALA A 975 6.36 26.26 50.94
CA ALA A 975 5.46 25.67 51.92
C ALA A 975 5.86 26.03 53.37
N ILE A 976 4.88 26.12 54.27
CA ILE A 976 5.12 26.36 55.70
C ILE A 976 6.21 25.41 56.24
N GLY A 977 7.26 26.00 56.82
CA GLY A 977 8.38 25.25 57.42
C GLY A 977 9.39 24.68 56.43
N ALA A 978 9.18 24.84 55.12
CA ALA A 978 10.14 24.45 54.10
C ALA A 978 11.28 25.49 53.96
N MET A 979 12.35 25.08 53.30
CA MET A 979 13.46 25.95 52.91
C MET A 979 13.51 26.05 51.39
N THR A 980 13.87 27.22 50.89
CA THR A 980 14.23 27.44 49.48
C THR A 980 15.54 28.24 49.43
N SER A 981 16.10 28.45 48.25
CA SER A 981 17.23 29.37 48.04
C SER A 981 16.94 30.35 46.91
N LEU A 982 17.47 31.56 47.03
CA LEU A 982 17.46 32.57 45.98
C LEU A 982 18.88 32.76 45.48
N ARG A 983 19.06 32.84 44.17
CA ARG A 983 20.38 32.99 43.56
C ARG A 983 20.71 34.46 43.32
N ALA A 984 21.67 35.00 44.07
CA ALA A 984 22.17 36.36 43.87
C ALA A 984 23.34 36.36 42.88
N ARG A 985 23.20 37.02 41.72
CA ARG A 985 24.16 36.94 40.59
C ARG A 985 24.69 38.33 40.17
N LEU A 986 25.97 38.40 39.83
CA LEU A 986 26.67 39.56 39.26
C LEU A 986 26.95 39.36 37.76
N ASP A 987 27.12 40.45 37.03
CA ASP A 987 27.62 40.45 35.64
C ASP A 987 29.14 40.25 35.50
N LEU A 988 29.88 40.26 36.61
CA LEU A 988 31.32 40.03 36.65
C LEU A 988 31.71 39.13 37.83
N PRO A 989 32.77 38.31 37.70
CA PRO A 989 33.30 37.49 38.78
C PRO A 989 33.72 38.35 39.97
N ALA A 990 33.49 37.84 41.18
CA ALA A 990 33.91 38.52 42.41
C ALA A 990 35.42 38.80 42.39
N PRO A 991 35.88 39.93 42.96
CA PRO A 991 37.30 40.21 43.12
C PRO A 991 38.04 39.12 43.92
N ALA A 992 39.38 39.12 43.87
CA ALA A 992 40.20 38.14 44.59
C ALA A 992 39.99 38.11 46.12
N ALA A 993 39.42 39.18 46.70
CA ALA A 993 39.05 39.25 48.11
C ALA A 993 37.64 38.69 48.42
N GLY A 994 36.90 38.23 47.40
CA GLY A 994 35.47 37.94 47.47
C GLY A 994 34.62 39.21 47.52
N LEU A 995 33.30 39.04 47.60
CA LEU A 995 32.35 40.13 47.78
C LEU A 995 31.30 39.76 48.84
N THR A 996 31.11 40.62 49.83
CA THR A 996 30.03 40.45 50.81
C THR A 996 28.76 41.09 50.27
N LEU A 997 27.65 40.34 50.27
CA LEU A 997 26.32 40.83 49.93
C LEU A 997 25.49 40.91 51.23
N ASN A 998 24.81 42.03 51.47
CA ASN A 998 23.88 42.16 52.59
C ASN A 998 22.51 41.62 52.18
N VAL A 999 21.85 40.89 53.05
CA VAL A 999 20.56 40.26 52.79
C VAL A 999 19.57 40.66 53.89
N ALA A 1000 18.35 41.02 53.51
CA ALA A 1000 17.28 41.40 54.44
C ALA A 1000 15.93 40.86 53.99
N ALA A 1001 15.08 40.44 54.93
CA ALA A 1001 13.68 40.13 54.69
C ALA A 1001 12.80 41.25 55.23
N SER A 1002 11.73 41.60 54.49
CA SER A 1002 10.80 42.68 54.85
C SER A 1002 9.96 42.38 56.10
N ASN A 1003 9.73 41.10 56.42
CA ASN A 1003 8.94 40.67 57.58
C ASN A 1003 9.33 39.24 58.02
N ALA A 1004 8.67 38.75 59.08
CA ALA A 1004 8.97 37.47 59.72
C ALA A 1004 8.32 36.23 59.07
N PHE A 1005 7.63 36.37 57.93
CA PHE A 1005 7.15 35.19 57.20
C PHE A 1005 8.29 34.37 56.63
N VAL A 1006 9.47 34.97 56.41
CA VAL A 1006 10.68 34.24 56.04
C VAL A 1006 11.86 34.64 56.92
N THR A 1007 12.82 33.73 57.09
CA THR A 1007 14.11 34.00 57.73
C THR A 1007 15.22 33.85 56.71
N VAL A 1008 16.13 34.84 56.67
CA VAL A 1008 17.28 34.89 55.76
C VAL A 1008 18.55 35.22 56.56
N PRO A 1009 19.76 34.83 56.08
CA PRO A 1009 21.01 35.29 56.70
C PRO A 1009 21.14 36.81 56.57
N MET A 1010 21.85 37.50 57.48
CA MET A 1010 22.09 38.96 57.35
C MET A 1010 23.07 39.30 56.21
N GLN A 1011 23.98 38.37 55.90
CA GLN A 1011 25.01 38.54 54.87
C GLN A 1011 25.32 37.19 54.25
N VAL A 1012 25.63 37.19 52.96
CA VAL A 1012 26.19 36.04 52.24
C VAL A 1012 27.52 36.44 51.58
N GLN A 1013 28.44 35.49 51.46
CA GLN A 1013 29.77 35.75 50.92
C GLN A 1013 29.92 35.13 49.53
N LEU A 1014 30.10 35.98 48.53
CA LEU A 1014 30.51 35.59 47.20
C LEU A 1014 32.00 35.25 47.22
N GLN A 1015 32.35 34.01 46.89
CA GLN A 1015 33.74 33.56 46.89
C GLN A 1015 34.55 34.24 45.78
N PRO A 1016 35.86 34.43 45.93
CA PRO A 1016 36.71 34.95 44.87
C PRO A 1016 36.49 34.24 43.53
N GLY A 1017 36.22 35.00 42.46
CA GLY A 1017 35.96 34.45 41.13
C GLY A 1017 34.55 33.89 40.90
N ALA A 1018 33.69 33.76 41.92
CA ALA A 1018 32.30 33.36 41.74
C ALA A 1018 31.46 34.50 41.16
N VAL A 1019 30.47 34.18 40.32
CA VAL A 1019 29.51 35.13 39.76
C VAL A 1019 28.16 35.09 40.47
N PHE A 1020 27.86 34.05 41.25
CA PHE A 1020 26.64 33.95 42.04
C PHE A 1020 26.85 33.28 43.41
N VAL A 1021 25.90 33.48 44.33
CA VAL A 1021 25.81 32.77 45.61
C VAL A 1021 24.33 32.48 45.93
N GLU A 1022 24.08 31.31 46.52
CA GLU A 1022 22.76 30.95 47.02
C GLU A 1022 22.46 31.66 48.35
N VAL A 1023 21.27 32.23 48.44
CA VAL A 1023 20.73 32.92 49.61
C VAL A 1023 19.63 32.03 50.18
N PRO A 1024 19.89 31.29 51.26
CA PRO A 1024 18.89 30.42 51.86
C PRO A 1024 17.76 31.24 52.47
N VAL A 1025 16.53 30.81 52.23
CA VAL A 1025 15.30 31.39 52.75
C VAL A 1025 14.49 30.29 53.45
N THR A 1026 14.18 30.48 54.73
CA THR A 1026 13.35 29.55 55.49
C THR A 1026 11.96 30.12 55.70
N ALA A 1027 10.91 29.39 55.29
CA ALA A 1027 9.53 29.79 55.51
C ALA A 1027 9.12 29.66 56.99
N GLY A 1028 8.43 30.66 57.49
CA GLY A 1028 7.87 30.71 58.82
C GLY A 1028 6.62 29.84 58.97
N PRO A 1029 6.02 29.81 60.17
CA PRO A 1029 4.89 28.94 60.49
C PRO A 1029 3.52 29.46 59.99
N LEU A 1030 3.49 30.56 59.24
CA LEU A 1030 2.28 31.27 58.83
C LEU A 1030 2.35 31.57 57.34
N GLU A 1031 1.21 31.43 56.66
CA GLU A 1031 1.05 31.89 55.27
C GLU A 1031 1.15 33.41 55.18
N GLY A 1032 1.74 33.90 54.08
CA GLY A 1032 1.92 35.33 53.85
C GLY A 1032 3.09 35.62 52.91
N GLU A 1033 3.27 36.88 52.53
CA GLU A 1033 4.28 37.28 51.53
C GLU A 1033 5.39 38.13 52.18
N ALA A 1034 6.64 37.86 51.82
CA ALA A 1034 7.81 38.62 52.24
C ALA A 1034 8.71 38.95 51.04
N THR A 1035 9.20 40.18 50.96
CA THR A 1035 10.29 40.55 50.05
C THR A 1035 11.65 40.24 50.69
N VAL A 1036 12.54 39.57 49.96
CA VAL A 1036 13.96 39.41 50.26
C VAL A 1036 14.77 40.36 49.38
N THR A 1037 15.62 41.17 50.01
CA THR A 1037 16.49 42.15 49.33
C THR A 1037 17.95 41.75 49.52
N VAL A 1038 18.71 41.73 48.43
CA VAL A 1038 20.17 41.54 48.42
C VAL A 1038 20.85 42.81 47.89
N SER A 1039 21.86 43.32 48.59
CA SER A 1039 22.53 44.57 48.21
C SER A 1039 24.05 44.55 48.41
N SER A 1040 24.77 45.24 47.53
CA SER A 1040 26.22 45.47 47.64
C SER A 1040 26.67 46.71 46.87
N ALA A 1041 27.44 47.59 47.54
CA ALA A 1041 28.15 48.73 46.93
C ALA A 1041 27.35 49.59 45.91
N GLY A 1042 26.06 49.83 46.16
CA GLY A 1042 25.19 50.64 45.29
C GLY A 1042 24.33 49.83 44.30
N LEU A 1043 24.47 48.50 44.29
CA LEU A 1043 23.59 47.57 43.59
C LEU A 1043 22.59 46.95 44.58
N GLU A 1044 21.36 46.74 44.13
CA GLU A 1044 20.27 46.17 44.92
C GLU A 1044 19.40 45.28 44.01
N ALA A 1045 19.02 44.11 44.51
CA ALA A 1045 18.10 43.18 43.87
C ALA A 1045 17.07 42.68 44.89
N VAL A 1046 15.85 42.40 44.44
CA VAL A 1046 14.74 41.97 45.28
C VAL A 1046 14.06 40.73 44.69
N SER A 1047 13.52 39.89 45.56
CA SER A 1047 12.68 38.74 45.21
C SER A 1047 11.51 38.65 46.19
N ARG A 1048 10.34 38.26 45.69
CA ARG A 1048 9.14 38.02 46.50
C ARG A 1048 9.07 36.56 46.93
N VAL A 1049 8.74 36.30 48.18
CA VAL A 1049 8.61 34.94 48.73
C VAL A 1049 7.24 34.81 49.39
N ARG A 1050 6.38 33.95 48.85
CA ARG A 1050 5.05 33.68 49.40
C ARG A 1050 5.07 32.35 50.16
N VAL A 1051 4.68 32.37 51.42
CA VAL A 1051 4.53 31.18 52.24
C VAL A 1051 3.13 30.60 52.06
N VAL A 1052 3.03 29.33 51.67
CA VAL A 1052 1.78 28.62 51.33
C VAL A 1052 1.59 27.35 52.17
N ALA A 1053 0.38 26.80 52.23
CA ALA A 1053 0.09 25.53 52.92
C ALA A 1053 0.88 24.35 52.30
N ALA A 1054 1.29 23.38 53.12
CA ALA A 1054 1.96 22.17 52.66
C ALA A 1054 0.97 21.17 52.05
N ALA A 1055 1.24 20.71 50.82
CA ALA A 1055 0.51 19.66 50.12
C ALA A 1055 0.82 18.26 50.69
N ALA A 1056 -0.13 17.33 50.64
CA ALA A 1056 -0.01 15.99 51.21
C ALA A 1056 0.02 14.90 50.11
N GLY A 1057 1.14 14.76 49.39
CA GLY A 1057 1.34 13.69 48.38
C GLY A 1057 1.99 12.42 48.95
N THR A 1058 1.82 11.27 48.27
CA THR A 1058 2.32 9.95 48.72
C THR A 1058 3.32 9.27 47.80
N GLY A 1059 3.76 9.88 46.69
CA GLY A 1059 4.62 9.21 45.70
C GLY A 1059 5.33 10.16 44.72
N LEU A 1060 5.77 9.60 43.59
CA LEU A 1060 6.30 10.34 42.44
C LEU A 1060 5.10 10.77 41.58
N ILE A 1061 5.04 12.05 41.21
CA ILE A 1061 3.93 12.65 40.48
C ILE A 1061 4.44 13.49 39.29
N ILE A 1062 3.59 13.72 38.29
CA ILE A 1062 3.77 14.68 37.20
C ILE A 1062 3.49 16.07 37.76
N ASN A 1063 4.45 17.00 37.69
CA ASN A 1063 4.36 18.30 38.36
C ASN A 1063 4.20 19.49 37.41
N GLU A 1064 4.86 19.46 36.26
CA GLU A 1064 4.82 20.54 35.26
C GLU A 1064 5.09 19.95 33.87
N ALA A 1065 4.45 20.47 32.83
CA ALA A 1065 4.70 20.11 31.45
C ALA A 1065 4.60 21.35 30.54
N ASN A 1066 5.53 21.46 29.60
CA ASN A 1066 5.50 22.40 28.49
C ASN A 1066 5.43 21.58 27.21
N ILE A 1067 4.27 21.60 26.54
CA ILE A 1067 3.91 20.65 25.48
C ILE A 1067 3.84 21.35 24.12
N ASP A 1068 3.44 22.63 24.08
CA ASP A 1068 3.31 23.41 22.84
C ASP A 1068 3.89 24.83 22.98
N MET A 1069 4.80 25.21 22.07
CA MET A 1069 5.25 26.61 21.95
C MET A 1069 5.23 27.11 20.51
N ALA A 1070 4.50 28.18 20.25
CA ALA A 1070 4.57 28.89 18.97
C ALA A 1070 5.97 29.48 18.69
N GLY A 1071 6.69 28.88 17.74
CA GLY A 1071 7.81 29.49 17.04
C GLY A 1071 9.23 29.12 17.51
N THR A 1072 9.40 28.24 18.51
CA THR A 1072 10.69 27.61 18.84
C THR A 1072 10.48 26.20 19.38
N GLU A 1073 10.94 25.17 18.65
CA GLU A 1073 10.73 23.74 19.01
C GLU A 1073 11.86 23.13 19.88
N GLU A 1074 12.52 23.89 20.77
CA GLU A 1074 13.66 23.41 21.60
C GLU A 1074 13.45 23.52 23.13
N GLN A 1075 12.23 23.80 23.59
CA GLN A 1075 11.94 24.08 25.01
C GLN A 1075 10.89 23.18 25.65
N GLU A 1076 10.61 22.01 25.06
CA GLU A 1076 9.64 21.06 25.63
C GLU A 1076 10.22 20.31 26.82
N PHE A 1077 9.39 20.11 27.83
CA PHE A 1077 9.77 19.31 28.99
C PHE A 1077 8.57 18.76 29.77
N ILE A 1078 8.87 17.72 30.54
CA ILE A 1078 7.99 17.11 31.54
C ILE A 1078 8.77 17.03 32.84
N GLU A 1079 8.22 17.60 33.90
CA GLU A 1079 8.78 17.57 35.23
C GLU A 1079 8.03 16.58 36.12
N LEU A 1080 8.79 15.75 36.83
CA LEU A 1080 8.32 14.86 37.87
C LEU A 1080 8.81 15.33 39.24
N TYR A 1081 7.97 15.17 40.26
CA TYR A 1081 8.25 15.58 41.64
C TYR A 1081 8.03 14.44 42.63
N ASN A 1082 8.99 14.23 43.54
CA ASN A 1082 8.79 13.31 44.66
C ASN A 1082 8.04 14.01 45.79
N ALA A 1083 6.71 13.90 45.78
CA ALA A 1083 5.82 14.46 46.80
C ALA A 1083 5.81 13.66 48.11
N SER A 1084 6.49 12.51 48.16
CA SER A 1084 6.58 11.69 49.36
C SER A 1084 7.64 12.20 50.35
N ASN A 1085 7.61 11.67 51.57
CA ASN A 1085 8.64 11.95 52.58
C ASN A 1085 9.82 10.96 52.58
N GLN A 1086 9.88 10.06 51.58
CA GLN A 1086 10.95 9.07 51.41
C GLN A 1086 11.66 9.26 50.07
N GLU A 1087 12.88 8.76 49.98
CA GLU A 1087 13.58 8.62 48.71
C GLU A 1087 12.93 7.48 47.89
N ILE A 1088 12.70 7.72 46.60
CA ILE A 1088 12.08 6.78 45.67
C ILE A 1088 13.17 6.19 44.77
N ALA A 1089 13.25 4.87 44.69
CA ALA A 1089 14.13 4.20 43.73
C ALA A 1089 13.50 4.26 42.33
N LEU A 1090 14.25 4.74 41.33
CA LEU A 1090 13.74 4.97 39.97
C LEU A 1090 13.84 3.72 39.07
N SER A 1091 14.46 2.64 39.55
CA SER A 1091 14.75 1.42 38.76
C SER A 1091 13.53 0.73 38.16
N THR A 1092 12.34 0.95 38.72
CA THR A 1092 11.09 0.34 38.24
C THR A 1092 10.14 1.35 37.58
N TRP A 1093 10.49 2.63 37.57
CA TRP A 1093 9.60 3.69 37.09
C TRP A 1093 9.86 4.03 35.62
N ARG A 1094 8.78 4.33 34.90
CA ARG A 1094 8.84 4.82 33.53
C ARG A 1094 7.76 5.86 33.25
N LEU A 1095 8.07 6.80 32.38
CA LEU A 1095 7.13 7.78 31.83
C LEU A 1095 6.71 7.33 30.43
N GLU A 1096 5.42 7.34 30.13
CA GLU A 1096 4.87 6.98 28.82
C GLU A 1096 4.14 8.18 28.21
N LEU A 1097 4.39 8.46 26.93
CA LEU A 1097 3.67 9.46 26.15
C LEU A 1097 2.63 8.76 25.27
N VAL A 1098 1.39 9.27 25.25
CA VAL A 1098 0.22 8.58 24.70
C VAL A 1098 -0.50 9.47 23.69
N ASN A 1099 -0.64 8.97 22.47
CA ASN A 1099 -1.43 9.59 21.41
C ASN A 1099 -2.92 9.27 21.60
N GLY A 1100 -3.79 10.27 21.74
CA GLY A 1100 -5.21 10.08 22.05
C GLY A 1100 -6.13 9.84 20.85
N ARG A 1101 -5.65 9.95 19.60
CA ARG A 1101 -6.41 9.49 18.42
C ARG A 1101 -6.50 7.96 18.33
N GLY A 1102 -5.56 7.25 18.97
CA GLY A 1102 -5.51 5.78 19.02
C GLY A 1102 -5.34 5.17 20.41
N ASN A 1103 -5.16 5.99 21.46
CA ASN A 1103 -4.74 5.59 22.80
C ASN A 1103 -3.45 4.74 22.81
N MET A 1104 -2.51 5.10 21.93
CA MET A 1104 -1.27 4.35 21.67
C MET A 1104 -0.10 5.03 22.37
N VAL A 1105 0.72 4.25 23.10
CA VAL A 1105 1.98 4.74 23.65
C VAL A 1105 2.98 4.90 22.51
N TYR A 1106 3.45 6.12 22.25
CA TYR A 1106 4.40 6.39 21.17
C TYR A 1106 5.84 6.57 21.67
N ALA A 1107 6.03 6.88 22.97
CA ALA A 1107 7.34 6.94 23.59
C ALA A 1107 7.30 6.44 25.05
N THR A 1108 8.40 5.84 25.51
CA THR A 1108 8.57 5.37 26.88
C THR A 1108 9.97 5.68 27.39
N PHE A 1109 10.07 6.34 28.53
CA PHE A 1109 11.33 6.76 29.15
C PHE A 1109 11.54 6.04 30.48
N PRO A 1110 12.52 5.12 30.57
CA PRO A 1110 12.92 4.52 31.84
C PRO A 1110 13.58 5.57 32.75
N LEU A 1111 12.98 5.88 33.90
CA LEU A 1111 13.49 6.95 34.77
C LEU A 1111 14.82 6.62 35.44
N ALA A 1112 15.18 5.33 35.49
CA ALA A 1112 16.47 4.86 35.96
C ALA A 1112 17.66 5.43 35.18
N GLU A 1113 17.43 5.91 33.96
CA GLU A 1113 18.46 6.53 33.11
C GLU A 1113 18.87 7.91 33.63
N ALA A 1114 17.96 8.63 34.30
CA ALA A 1114 18.25 9.92 34.92
C ALA A 1114 19.01 9.78 36.26
N GLY A 1115 18.89 8.62 36.94
CA GLY A 1115 19.54 8.34 38.21
C GLY A 1115 18.99 7.10 38.93
N VAL A 1116 19.63 6.70 40.03
CA VAL A 1116 19.26 5.50 40.80
C VAL A 1116 18.02 5.74 41.69
N SER A 1117 17.90 6.94 42.25
CA SER A 1117 16.85 7.32 43.18
C SER A 1117 16.60 8.83 43.17
N LEU A 1118 15.38 9.24 43.52
CA LEU A 1118 14.98 10.63 43.68
C LEU A 1118 14.66 10.92 45.16
N PRO A 1119 15.37 11.85 45.83
CA PRO A 1119 15.13 12.17 47.24
C PRO A 1119 13.74 12.81 47.44
N ALA A 1120 13.24 12.76 48.67
CA ALA A 1120 12.00 13.45 49.06
C ALA A 1120 12.08 14.94 48.71
N GLY A 1121 11.08 15.45 47.97
CA GLY A 1121 11.06 16.82 47.46
C GLY A 1121 12.03 17.10 46.30
N GLY A 1122 12.63 16.06 45.71
CA GLY A 1122 13.48 16.17 44.52
C GLY A 1122 12.68 16.25 43.23
N TYR A 1123 13.31 16.80 42.19
CA TYR A 1123 12.75 16.94 40.84
C TYR A 1123 13.52 16.08 39.83
N LEU A 1124 12.80 15.52 38.86
CA LEU A 1124 13.37 14.88 37.67
C LEU A 1124 12.72 15.52 36.45
N VAL A 1125 13.52 16.02 35.52
CA VAL A 1125 13.02 16.67 34.30
C VAL A 1125 13.39 15.85 33.07
N VAL A 1126 12.39 15.48 32.28
CA VAL A 1126 12.55 14.93 30.92
C VAL A 1126 12.43 16.11 29.97
N ALA A 1127 13.51 16.52 29.31
CA ALA A 1127 13.52 17.81 28.62
C ALA A 1127 14.42 17.84 27.38
N ASP A 1128 14.07 18.70 26.42
CA ASP A 1128 14.92 19.01 25.28
C ASP A 1128 16.31 19.49 25.70
N VAL A 1129 17.27 19.37 24.78
CA VAL A 1129 18.64 19.83 24.98
C VAL A 1129 18.71 21.35 25.25
N GLY A 1130 17.75 22.12 24.71
CA GLY A 1130 17.65 23.57 24.89
C GLY A 1130 17.08 24.02 26.24
N VAL A 1131 16.41 23.12 26.99
CA VAL A 1131 15.78 23.48 28.28
C VAL A 1131 16.83 23.62 29.39
N ALA A 1132 16.84 24.80 30.01
CA ALA A 1132 17.67 25.06 31.19
C ALA A 1132 17.01 24.46 32.43
N VAL A 1133 17.56 23.35 32.94
CA VAL A 1133 17.06 22.67 34.16
C VAL A 1133 17.79 23.18 35.41
N ALA A 1134 17.05 23.36 36.50
CA ALA A 1134 17.60 23.82 37.77
C ALA A 1134 18.62 22.86 38.38
N GLU A 1135 19.62 23.43 39.08
CA GLU A 1135 20.71 22.68 39.69
C GLU A 1135 20.21 21.76 40.82
N GLY A 1136 20.54 20.47 40.74
CA GLY A 1136 20.15 19.46 41.72
C GLY A 1136 18.93 18.62 41.33
N ALA A 1137 18.23 18.98 40.25
CA ALA A 1137 17.25 18.10 39.62
C ALA A 1137 17.95 17.01 38.79
N LEU A 1138 17.37 15.81 38.77
CA LEU A 1138 17.77 14.78 37.82
C LEU A 1138 17.26 15.16 36.42
N VAL A 1139 17.97 14.79 35.37
CA VAL A 1139 17.59 15.17 34.01
C VAL A 1139 17.73 13.99 33.06
N LEU A 1140 16.69 13.75 32.27
CA LEU A 1140 16.71 12.89 31.09
C LEU A 1140 16.57 13.78 29.86
N ARG A 1141 17.57 13.78 28.98
CA ARG A 1141 17.58 14.65 27.81
C ARG A 1141 16.90 13.99 26.63
N LEU A 1142 15.93 14.69 26.04
CA LEU A 1142 15.34 14.34 24.76
C LEU A 1142 16.32 14.69 23.64
N PRO A 1143 16.41 13.86 22.58
CA PRO A 1143 17.26 14.15 21.43
C PRO A 1143 16.79 15.42 20.70
N SER A 1144 17.72 16.16 20.10
CA SER A 1144 17.41 17.35 19.30
C SER A 1144 16.71 16.97 17.99
N ASN A 1145 15.54 17.55 17.75
CA ASN A 1145 14.74 17.46 16.53
C ASN A 1145 15.34 18.32 15.39
N ALA A 1146 16.17 17.74 14.52
CA ALA A 1146 16.87 18.49 13.45
C ALA A 1146 15.97 19.21 12.40
N ASN A 1147 14.64 19.05 12.47
CA ASN A 1147 13.67 19.59 11.52
C ASN A 1147 12.70 20.63 12.12
N GLY A 1148 12.76 20.90 13.42
CA GLY A 1148 11.79 21.78 14.06
C GLY A 1148 10.38 21.17 14.19
N ASN A 1149 10.27 19.97 14.76
CA ASN A 1149 8.99 19.34 15.09
C ASN A 1149 8.99 18.99 16.58
N HIS A 1150 7.87 19.16 17.28
CA HIS A 1150 7.71 18.84 18.71
C HIS A 1150 8.15 17.40 19.07
N ASN A 1151 8.92 17.24 20.15
CA ASN A 1151 9.29 15.94 20.76
C ASN A 1151 8.13 15.35 21.60
N ILE A 1152 7.22 16.21 22.07
CA ILE A 1152 5.97 15.85 22.75
C ILE A 1152 4.80 16.20 21.81
N GLU A 1153 3.90 15.26 21.54
CA GLU A 1153 2.75 15.51 20.66
C GLU A 1153 1.74 16.46 21.36
N ASN A 1154 1.13 17.37 20.60
CA ASN A 1154 0.18 18.37 21.07
C ASN A 1154 -1.23 18.22 20.42
N GLY A 1155 -1.64 16.99 20.11
CA GLY A 1155 -2.94 16.69 19.52
C GLY A 1155 -4.10 16.74 20.52
N ASP A 1156 -5.31 17.00 20.02
CA ASP A 1156 -6.54 16.99 20.81
C ASP A 1156 -7.34 15.67 20.62
N PRO A 1157 -7.38 14.75 21.62
CA PRO A 1157 -6.64 14.72 22.88
C PRO A 1157 -5.31 13.95 22.80
N ASP A 1158 -4.37 14.24 23.68
CA ASP A 1158 -3.10 13.52 23.92
C ASP A 1158 -2.77 13.53 25.44
N GLY A 1159 -1.79 12.74 25.88
CA GLY A 1159 -1.48 12.67 27.31
C GLY A 1159 -0.19 11.96 27.72
N LEU A 1160 0.10 12.07 29.01
CA LEU A 1160 1.28 11.55 29.71
C LEU A 1160 0.82 10.64 30.84
N ARG A 1161 1.49 9.51 31.06
CA ARG A 1161 1.27 8.71 32.26
C ARG A 1161 2.55 8.17 32.87
N LEU A 1162 2.57 8.13 34.20
CA LEU A 1162 3.66 7.61 34.99
C LEU A 1162 3.33 6.20 35.45
N ILE A 1163 4.20 5.22 35.20
CA ILE A 1163 3.98 3.83 35.59
C ILE A 1163 5.04 3.38 36.61
N ASP A 1164 4.58 2.83 37.74
CA ASP A 1164 5.41 2.09 38.67
C ASP A 1164 5.44 0.60 38.26
N GLY A 1165 6.61 0.05 38.01
CA GLY A 1165 6.80 -1.38 37.69
C GLY A 1165 6.32 -2.34 38.78
N ALA A 1166 6.05 -1.88 40.00
CA ALA A 1166 5.36 -2.68 41.01
C ALA A 1166 3.85 -2.86 40.73
N ASN A 1167 3.25 -1.98 39.93
CA ASN A 1167 1.86 -2.03 39.49
C ASN A 1167 1.73 -1.59 38.02
N PRO A 1168 2.18 -2.43 37.06
CA PRO A 1168 2.28 -2.03 35.65
C PRO A 1168 0.92 -1.84 34.96
N ASP A 1169 -0.17 -2.31 35.57
CA ASP A 1169 -1.52 -2.31 34.98
C ASP A 1169 -2.32 -1.03 35.30
N ALA A 1170 -1.77 -0.10 36.10
CA ALA A 1170 -2.40 1.16 36.45
C ALA A 1170 -1.40 2.30 36.45
N ALA A 1171 -1.82 3.47 35.97
CA ALA A 1171 -1.04 4.70 36.09
C ALA A 1171 -0.90 5.08 37.57
N ALA A 1172 0.31 5.44 37.97
CA ALA A 1172 0.61 6.01 39.27
C ALA A 1172 0.23 7.49 39.33
N ASP A 1173 0.34 8.19 38.19
CA ASP A 1173 -0.15 9.54 37.93
C ASP A 1173 -0.34 9.71 36.41
N GLY A 1174 -1.17 10.66 35.96
CA GLY A 1174 -1.37 10.92 34.54
C GLY A 1174 -2.01 12.27 34.21
N LEU A 1175 -1.52 12.91 33.14
CA LEU A 1175 -2.00 14.19 32.62
C LEU A 1175 -2.56 13.98 31.21
N SER A 1176 -3.77 14.44 30.93
CA SER A 1176 -4.29 14.54 29.56
C SER A 1176 -4.69 15.97 29.23
N TYR A 1177 -4.50 16.35 27.98
CA TYR A 1177 -4.81 17.67 27.42
C TYR A 1177 -5.57 17.48 26.09
N GLY A 1178 -6.35 18.47 25.67
CA GLY A 1178 -7.26 18.38 24.52
C GLY A 1178 -8.52 17.54 24.75
N GLY A 1179 -8.66 16.92 25.94
CA GLY A 1179 -9.81 16.12 26.34
C GLY A 1179 -9.48 14.97 27.30
N PRO A 1180 -10.50 14.29 27.86
CA PRO A 1180 -10.30 13.16 28.76
C PRO A 1180 -9.86 11.89 27.99
N MET A 1181 -8.88 11.17 28.54
CA MET A 1181 -8.29 9.96 27.98
C MET A 1181 -8.37 8.78 28.96
N PRO A 1182 -9.16 7.73 28.64
CA PRO A 1182 -9.27 6.55 29.51
C PRO A 1182 -7.92 5.86 29.75
N GLY A 1183 -7.50 5.78 31.03
CA GLY A 1183 -6.23 5.15 31.43
C GLY A 1183 -5.00 6.07 31.38
N THR A 1184 -5.20 7.35 31.06
CA THR A 1184 -4.17 8.40 31.06
C THR A 1184 -4.58 9.61 31.90
N SER A 1185 -5.88 9.94 31.98
CA SER A 1185 -6.39 10.98 32.89
C SER A 1185 -6.57 10.46 34.31
N GLU A 1186 -6.22 11.27 35.31
CA GLU A 1186 -6.67 11.07 36.69
C GLU A 1186 -8.12 11.55 36.83
N GLY A 1187 -9.05 10.61 37.06
CA GLY A 1187 -10.48 10.89 37.17
C GLY A 1187 -11.22 10.89 35.82
N GLU A 1188 -12.26 11.72 35.71
CA GLU A 1188 -13.11 11.87 34.50
C GLU A 1188 -12.81 13.18 33.74
N SER A 1189 -11.83 13.95 34.19
CA SER A 1189 -11.54 15.31 33.71
C SER A 1189 -10.18 15.38 33.02
N SER A 1190 -10.03 16.30 32.07
CA SER A 1190 -8.73 16.64 31.48
C SER A 1190 -8.08 17.81 32.23
N GLY A 1191 -6.76 17.92 32.11
CA GLY A 1191 -6.05 19.13 32.45
C GLY A 1191 -6.42 20.28 31.50
N PRO A 1192 -5.97 21.51 31.80
CA PRO A 1192 -6.08 22.62 30.85
C PRO A 1192 -5.27 22.33 29.59
N ASP A 1193 -5.78 22.78 28.45
CA ASP A 1193 -5.03 22.77 27.19
C ASP A 1193 -3.87 23.75 27.28
N ASP A 1194 -2.72 23.37 26.73
CA ASP A 1194 -1.57 24.26 26.59
C ASP A 1194 -1.95 25.43 25.67
N PRO A 1195 -1.76 26.71 26.08
CA PRO A 1195 -2.19 27.87 25.32
C PRO A 1195 -1.37 28.13 24.04
N GLY A 1196 -0.26 27.40 23.82
CA GLY A 1196 0.56 27.48 22.60
C GLY A 1196 1.21 28.85 22.34
N ALA A 1197 1.16 29.78 23.30
CA ALA A 1197 1.59 31.17 23.16
C ALA A 1197 2.49 31.61 24.32
N GLY A 1198 3.76 31.20 24.29
CA GLY A 1198 4.90 31.89 24.93
C GLY A 1198 4.87 32.03 26.45
N GLU A 1199 5.66 31.19 27.12
CA GLU A 1199 6.04 31.17 28.55
C GLU A 1199 5.07 30.48 29.52
N GLU A 1200 3.83 30.17 29.15
CA GLU A 1200 2.89 29.47 30.04
C GLU A 1200 3.06 27.93 29.99
N THR A 1201 2.94 27.24 31.14
CA THR A 1201 3.06 25.76 31.25
C THR A 1201 1.86 25.15 31.97
N VAL A 1202 1.58 23.87 31.72
CA VAL A 1202 0.57 23.12 32.49
C VAL A 1202 1.25 22.55 33.74
N GLY A 1203 0.86 23.01 34.93
CA GLY A 1203 1.51 22.55 36.16
C GLY A 1203 0.63 22.56 37.39
N ARG A 1204 1.05 21.79 38.40
CA ARG A 1204 0.40 21.72 39.72
C ARG A 1204 0.76 22.94 40.57
N CYS A 1205 -0.22 23.57 41.21
CA CYS A 1205 0.01 24.81 41.95
C CYS A 1205 -0.60 24.80 43.36
N PRO A 1206 0.22 24.76 44.44
CA PRO A 1206 1.70 24.61 44.47
C PRO A 1206 2.20 23.24 44.01
N SER A 1207 3.50 23.13 43.69
CA SER A 1207 4.14 21.84 43.34
C SER A 1207 3.83 20.76 44.39
N GLY A 1208 3.62 19.53 43.92
CA GLY A 1208 3.33 18.40 44.82
C GLY A 1208 1.87 18.24 45.24
N MET A 1209 0.95 19.11 44.78
CA MET A 1209 -0.49 18.99 45.04
C MET A 1209 -1.15 17.96 44.14
N ASP A 1210 -1.64 16.88 44.73
CA ASP A 1210 -2.34 15.81 44.01
C ASP A 1210 -3.62 15.38 44.73
N THR A 1211 -4.76 15.57 44.06
CA THR A 1211 -6.09 15.14 44.50
C THR A 1211 -6.66 14.00 43.64
N ASN A 1212 -5.87 13.49 42.68
CA ASN A 1212 -6.23 12.48 41.69
C ASN A 1212 -7.38 12.96 40.79
N ASP A 1213 -7.40 14.26 40.46
CA ASP A 1213 -8.36 14.89 39.55
C ASP A 1213 -7.65 16.01 38.76
N ASN A 1214 -7.39 15.76 37.47
CA ASN A 1214 -6.57 16.65 36.63
C ASN A 1214 -7.09 18.10 36.60
N ALA A 1215 -8.41 18.29 36.52
CA ALA A 1215 -9.01 19.62 36.49
C ALA A 1215 -8.94 20.36 37.85
N ALA A 1216 -8.72 19.64 38.95
CA ALA A 1216 -8.52 20.23 40.27
C ALA A 1216 -7.05 20.55 40.54
N ASP A 1217 -6.15 19.78 39.93
CA ASP A 1217 -4.73 19.78 40.27
C ASP A 1217 -3.87 20.62 39.32
N PHE A 1218 -4.20 20.66 38.02
CA PHE A 1218 -3.41 21.37 37.01
C PHE A 1218 -4.02 22.72 36.62
N SER A 1219 -3.16 23.72 36.50
CA SER A 1219 -3.49 25.06 36.00
C SER A 1219 -2.42 25.57 35.05
N LEU A 1220 -2.73 26.63 34.31
CA LEU A 1220 -1.74 27.36 33.51
C LEU A 1220 -0.87 28.22 34.43
N ASN A 1221 0.43 27.97 34.42
CA ASN A 1221 1.45 28.71 35.15
C ASN A 1221 2.09 29.75 34.22
N PRO A 1222 2.45 30.95 34.68
CA PRO A 1222 2.91 32.06 33.84
C PRO A 1222 4.42 32.00 33.52
N GLY A 1223 5.06 30.85 33.70
CA GLY A 1223 6.51 30.67 33.52
C GLY A 1223 6.97 29.25 33.79
N ALA A 1224 7.74 28.68 32.85
CA ALA A 1224 8.37 27.38 32.98
C ALA A 1224 9.38 27.31 34.14
N THR A 1225 9.28 26.27 34.98
CA THR A 1225 10.14 26.07 36.15
C THR A 1225 10.85 24.70 36.21
N PRO A 1226 11.44 24.20 35.11
CA PRO A 1226 12.03 22.85 35.07
C PRO A 1226 13.11 22.63 36.14
N GLY A 1227 12.84 21.69 37.03
CA GLY A 1227 13.67 21.29 38.16
C GLY A 1227 13.46 22.11 39.43
N ALA A 1228 12.43 22.95 39.49
CA ALA A 1228 12.20 23.93 40.54
C ALA A 1228 10.73 23.99 40.98
N VAL A 1229 10.43 24.81 41.98
CA VAL A 1229 9.05 24.99 42.46
C VAL A 1229 8.26 25.79 41.42
N ASN A 1230 7.05 25.33 41.08
CA ASN A 1230 6.14 25.96 40.13
C ASN A 1230 5.81 27.40 40.54
N THR A 1231 5.82 28.30 39.56
CA THR A 1231 5.40 29.69 39.75
C THR A 1231 3.88 29.77 39.61
N CYS A 1232 3.17 30.09 40.70
CA CYS A 1232 1.70 30.12 40.70
C CYS A 1232 1.14 31.55 40.54
N LEU A 1233 0.02 31.68 39.82
CA LEU A 1233 -0.72 32.94 39.62
C LEU A 1233 -1.44 33.46 40.87
#